data_AF-D4MYK0-F1
#
_entry.id   AF-D4MYK0-F1
#
_cell.length_a   1.000
_cell.length_b   1.000
_cell.length_c   1.000
_cell.angle_alpha   90.00
_cell.angle_beta   90.00
_cell.angle_gamma   90.00
#
_symmetry.space_group_name_H-M   'P 1'
#
loop_
_entity.id
_entity.type
_entity.pdbx_description
1 polymer ?
#
loop_
_entity_poly.entity_id
_entity_poly.type
_entity_poly.pdbx_seq_one_letter_code
_entity_poly.pdbx_strand_id
1 'polypeptide(L)'
;MKKLKKMLSLMIVFSLVLAMMSGHKIKASEPLKIEKFEVEKSEIRCGEKIKLNIEISGAHKTYTIYEEDINGTKKTIVDNSYSSSLIWTPTDPGQKTLYLEVEDMSGNIVTASKEVNVKKGIIPDINRKLEYCYATGDQYAGVDIVMCLMDYNIPDLADKNCKASVEELGDRKVITSIDNKFYYGCINFCVTDQGKIGDSAILHVTIKSKSYEDIHINYTITLKDQEEIFPDEESQPAIEGNDTLIYGQKLGELKLNSESAFFLPKGGMTYIDGTLKFENENEILPVGTQDAKYVFIPDNKEYKEYHGTVKVKIKKATPTLNDIKVGMIAYADKKTLDNVKLKTGKAVVMYDGKEKEISGNWKWKNPEQNLEVGSKKYSIIFTPDDTENYETVEGEVDVKGIAGPLKVYLKNNESIIKQLKDGDMVKEIAFVEKKINFVNEDGEKVNGTIQWEEPNKILTEGKQQVKYIFIPENKDYQSYNGTIEVLVNKEAPKIEEIKPEPIKVIKVKDENNVKVNQTTITNGITYKITKIVNKKNAEVKITNLDKKKTSIIIPDYIMINGVKCKVTSIEKKALYKGKKLKKITIGKNVQIIADNAFNGCKNLKSITIKSTILKKVGKNAIKGIHKKATIKVPKKQYKQYKKLFSKKTGFKKSMKIKK
;
A
#
# COMPACT_ATOMS: atom_id res chain seq x y z
N MET A 1 -23.57 28.13 78.86
CA MET A 1 -22.90 29.39 79.30
C MET A 1 -23.61 30.11 80.46
N LYS A 2 -24.79 30.74 80.34
CA LYS A 2 -25.36 31.59 81.43
C LYS A 2 -25.38 30.98 82.86
N LYS A 3 -25.77 29.71 83.05
CA LYS A 3 -25.67 29.03 84.38
C LYS A 3 -24.22 28.91 84.89
N LEU A 4 -23.24 28.71 83.99
CA LEU A 4 -21.83 28.56 84.33
C LEU A 4 -21.17 29.89 84.72
N LYS A 5 -21.44 30.99 83.97
CA LYS A 5 -21.04 32.35 84.39
C LYS A 5 -21.59 32.68 85.80
N LYS A 6 -22.85 32.29 86.09
CA LYS A 6 -23.46 32.52 87.40
C LYS A 6 -22.86 31.66 88.52
N MET A 7 -22.40 30.43 88.23
CA MET A 7 -21.62 29.63 89.18
C MET A 7 -20.21 30.21 89.43
N LEU A 8 -19.49 30.61 88.38
CA LEU A 8 -18.17 31.25 88.53
C LEU A 8 -18.27 32.52 89.38
N SER A 9 -19.22 33.40 89.08
CA SER A 9 -19.51 34.60 89.87
C SER A 9 -19.74 34.28 91.35
N LEU A 10 -20.53 33.24 91.66
CA LEU A 10 -20.72 32.78 93.05
C LEU A 10 -19.41 32.29 93.69
N MET A 11 -18.60 31.50 92.98
CA MET A 11 -17.31 31.02 93.49
C MET A 11 -16.32 32.16 93.71
N ILE A 12 -16.29 33.17 92.83
CA ILE A 12 -15.45 34.37 92.97
C ILE A 12 -15.87 35.18 94.20
N VAL A 13 -17.17 35.39 94.41
CA VAL A 13 -17.68 36.04 95.64
C VAL A 13 -17.30 35.23 96.88
N PHE A 14 -17.43 33.90 96.84
CA PHE A 14 -17.04 33.02 97.95
C PHE A 14 -15.53 33.10 98.23
N SER A 15 -14.69 33.17 97.19
CA SER A 15 -13.24 33.37 97.30
C SER A 15 -12.87 34.75 97.85
N LEU A 16 -13.56 35.82 97.46
CA LEU A 16 -13.35 37.16 98.04
C LEU A 16 -13.73 37.19 99.53
N VAL A 17 -14.83 36.56 99.92
CA VAL A 17 -15.22 36.45 101.35
C VAL A 17 -14.16 35.69 102.15
N LEU A 18 -13.61 34.60 101.60
CA LEU A 18 -12.53 33.84 102.23
C LEU A 18 -11.21 34.64 102.32
N ALA A 19 -10.92 35.50 101.34
CA ALA A 19 -9.77 36.41 101.36
C ALA A 19 -9.94 37.56 102.39
N MET A 20 -11.14 38.11 102.52
CA MET A 20 -11.46 39.10 103.57
C MET A 20 -11.34 38.49 104.98
N MET A 21 -11.84 37.26 105.17
CA MET A 21 -11.75 36.55 106.45
C MET A 21 -10.31 36.15 106.85
N SER A 22 -9.38 36.10 105.89
CA SER A 22 -7.97 35.76 106.13
C SER A 22 -7.05 36.99 106.19
N GLY A 23 -7.60 38.18 106.46
CA GLY A 23 -6.85 39.41 106.74
C GLY A 23 -6.05 39.98 105.55
N HIS A 24 -6.22 39.43 104.35
CA HIS A 24 -5.49 39.89 103.17
C HIS A 24 -6.08 41.21 102.67
N LYS A 25 -5.21 42.22 102.48
CA LYS A 25 -5.60 43.47 101.81
C LYS A 25 -5.91 43.18 100.35
N ILE A 26 -7.19 43.05 100.03
CA ILE A 26 -7.68 43.03 98.65
C ILE A 26 -7.33 44.40 98.04
N LYS A 27 -6.34 44.43 97.14
CA LYS A 27 -6.19 45.55 96.21
C LYS A 27 -7.48 45.64 95.39
N ALA A 28 -8.04 46.84 95.27
CA ALA A 28 -9.04 47.09 94.24
C ALA A 28 -8.44 46.68 92.88
N SER A 29 -9.18 45.91 92.10
CA SER A 29 -8.76 45.54 90.76
C SER A 29 -8.58 46.80 89.91
N GLU A 30 -7.50 46.86 89.12
CA GLU A 30 -7.33 47.92 88.14
C GLU A 30 -8.59 48.00 87.25
N PRO A 31 -9.10 49.20 86.96
CA PRO A 31 -10.32 49.36 86.18
C PRO A 31 -10.13 48.76 84.78
N LEU A 32 -11.16 48.06 84.31
CA LEU A 32 -11.20 47.51 82.96
C LEU A 32 -11.11 48.66 81.96
N LYS A 33 -10.08 48.67 81.13
CA LYS A 33 -9.84 49.74 80.14
C LYS A 33 -9.08 49.19 78.94
N ILE A 34 -9.46 49.68 77.76
CA ILE A 34 -8.72 49.47 76.52
C ILE A 34 -7.68 50.58 76.45
N GLU A 35 -6.40 50.20 76.49
CA GLU A 35 -5.27 51.12 76.31
C GLU A 35 -5.00 51.35 74.81
N LYS A 36 -5.23 50.32 73.98
CA LYS A 36 -4.95 50.37 72.55
C LYS A 36 -5.84 49.42 71.75
N PHE A 37 -6.35 49.92 70.63
CA PHE A 37 -6.98 49.11 69.59
C PHE A 37 -6.55 49.66 68.22
N GLU A 38 -5.54 49.04 67.62
CA GLU A 38 -4.90 49.51 66.40
C GLU A 38 -4.89 48.45 65.31
N VAL A 39 -5.18 48.90 64.08
CA VAL A 39 -5.04 48.12 62.85
C VAL A 39 -3.67 48.45 62.27
N GLU A 40 -2.87 47.42 61.98
CA GLU A 40 -1.44 47.55 61.59
C GLU A 40 -1.16 48.39 60.33
N LYS A 41 -2.15 48.55 59.44
CA LYS A 41 -1.99 49.27 58.17
C LYS A 41 -3.25 50.03 57.76
N SER A 42 -3.06 51.10 56.97
CA SER A 42 -4.10 52.05 56.56
C SER A 42 -4.83 51.67 55.27
N GLU A 43 -4.15 51.09 54.28
CA GLU A 43 -4.79 50.42 53.14
C GLU A 43 -4.95 48.94 53.46
N ILE A 44 -6.18 48.44 53.40
CA ILE A 44 -6.57 47.07 53.75
C ILE A 44 -7.32 46.47 52.57
N ARG A 45 -7.00 45.23 52.19
CA ARG A 45 -7.68 44.51 51.10
C ARG A 45 -8.20 43.15 51.53
N CYS A 46 -9.25 42.68 50.86
CA CYS A 46 -9.79 41.33 51.08
C CYS A 46 -8.71 40.25 50.88
N GLY A 47 -8.76 39.19 51.69
CA GLY A 47 -7.80 38.07 51.67
C GLY A 47 -6.47 38.34 52.38
N GLU A 48 -6.13 39.60 52.68
CA GLU A 48 -4.90 39.93 53.39
C GLU A 48 -4.97 39.58 54.88
N LYS A 49 -3.87 39.08 55.45
CA LYS A 49 -3.71 38.92 56.89
C LYS A 49 -3.31 40.26 57.51
N ILE A 50 -4.17 40.80 58.37
CA ILE A 50 -4.01 42.10 59.03
C ILE A 50 -3.83 41.86 60.52
N LYS A 51 -2.75 42.36 61.12
CA LYS A 51 -2.61 42.31 62.58
C LYS A 51 -3.47 43.39 63.25
N LEU A 52 -4.22 42.98 64.27
CA LEU A 52 -4.86 43.87 65.22
C LEU A 52 -4.05 43.84 66.53
N ASN A 53 -3.52 45.00 66.92
CA ASN A 53 -2.74 45.19 68.15
C ASN A 53 -3.70 45.63 69.27
N ILE A 54 -3.70 44.88 70.38
CA ILE A 54 -4.73 44.95 71.41
C ILE A 54 -4.05 45.04 72.79
N GLU A 55 -4.18 46.18 73.45
CA GLU A 55 -3.63 46.39 74.80
C GLU A 55 -4.78 46.79 75.74
N ILE A 56 -4.96 46.02 76.82
CA ILE A 56 -6.11 46.11 77.74
C ILE A 56 -5.60 45.95 79.18
N SER A 57 -5.98 46.84 80.09
CA SER A 57 -5.69 46.77 81.53
C SER A 57 -6.86 46.15 82.33
N GLY A 58 -6.62 45.78 83.58
CA GLY A 58 -7.60 45.09 84.42
C GLY A 58 -7.48 43.56 84.42
N ALA A 59 -8.20 42.93 85.35
CA ALA A 59 -8.09 41.51 85.69
C ALA A 59 -9.18 40.65 85.02
N HIS A 60 -8.83 39.39 84.70
CA HIS A 60 -9.74 38.39 84.11
C HIS A 60 -10.58 38.89 82.92
N LYS A 61 -9.88 39.43 81.93
CA LYS A 61 -10.44 39.97 80.68
C LYS A 61 -10.59 38.90 79.60
N THR A 62 -11.78 38.82 79.01
CA THR A 62 -12.02 38.24 77.68
C THR A 62 -12.51 39.32 76.75
N TYR A 63 -12.13 39.25 75.48
CA TYR A 63 -12.61 40.19 74.47
C TYR A 63 -13.19 39.50 73.23
N THR A 64 -14.13 40.18 72.60
CA THR A 64 -14.79 39.78 71.36
C THR A 64 -14.59 40.91 70.35
N ILE A 65 -14.28 40.56 69.11
CA ILE A 65 -14.15 41.52 67.99
C ILE A 65 -15.12 41.13 66.90
N TYR A 66 -15.86 42.12 66.39
CA TYR A 66 -16.66 42.00 65.17
C TYR A 66 -16.42 43.18 64.24
N GLU A 67 -16.63 42.94 62.95
CA GLU A 67 -16.84 44.00 61.96
C GLU A 67 -18.34 44.26 61.80
N GLU A 68 -18.72 45.51 61.59
CA GLU A 68 -20.05 45.95 61.19
C GLU A 68 -19.92 46.68 59.84
N ASP A 69 -20.78 46.36 58.87
CA ASP A 69 -20.85 47.07 57.60
C ASP A 69 -21.78 48.31 57.65
N ILE A 70 -21.79 49.10 56.58
CA ILE A 70 -22.65 50.30 56.46
C ILE A 70 -24.17 50.01 56.55
N ASN A 71 -24.58 48.75 56.52
CA ASN A 71 -25.98 48.32 56.63
C ASN A 71 -26.34 47.81 58.05
N GLY A 72 -25.38 47.82 58.99
CA GLY A 72 -25.55 47.23 60.33
C GLY A 72 -25.34 45.71 60.39
N THR A 73 -24.76 45.10 59.35
CA THR A 73 -24.49 43.66 59.30
C THR A 73 -23.25 43.35 60.13
N LYS A 74 -23.45 42.71 61.30
CA LYS A 74 -22.36 42.32 62.20
C LYS A 74 -21.80 40.93 61.88
N LYS A 75 -20.47 40.82 61.84
CA LYS A 75 -19.73 39.57 61.62
C LYS A 75 -18.61 39.44 62.64
N THR A 76 -18.71 38.43 63.51
CA THR A 76 -17.69 38.15 64.53
C THR A 76 -16.39 37.67 63.90
N ILE A 77 -15.29 38.30 64.28
CA ILE A 77 -13.91 37.99 63.87
C ILE A 77 -13.26 37.07 64.92
N VAL A 78 -13.47 37.34 66.20
CA VAL A 78 -13.12 36.43 67.31
C VAL A 78 -14.09 36.65 68.48
N ASP A 79 -14.35 35.61 69.26
CA ASP A 79 -15.18 35.66 70.46
C ASP A 79 -14.43 35.08 71.66
N ASN A 80 -14.62 35.67 72.85
CA ASN A 80 -14.04 35.21 74.13
C ASN A 80 -12.52 34.96 74.10
N SER A 81 -11.76 35.82 73.41
CA SER A 81 -10.29 35.73 73.26
C SER A 81 -9.52 36.30 74.46
N TYR A 82 -8.29 35.81 74.63
CA TYR A 82 -7.30 36.27 75.63
C TYR A 82 -6.00 36.82 75.00
N SER A 83 -5.86 36.81 73.67
CA SER A 83 -4.61 37.18 72.98
C SER A 83 -4.36 38.69 72.93
N SER A 84 -3.11 39.13 73.12
CA SER A 84 -2.70 40.53 72.91
C SER A 84 -2.55 40.92 71.42
N SER A 85 -2.69 39.96 70.51
CA SER A 85 -2.60 40.15 69.07
C SER A 85 -3.58 39.21 68.36
N LEU A 86 -4.33 39.72 67.40
CA LEU A 86 -5.20 38.93 66.53
C LEU A 86 -4.78 39.11 65.06
N ILE A 87 -4.96 38.08 64.24
CA ILE A 87 -4.93 38.22 62.78
C ILE A 87 -6.37 38.24 62.29
N TRP A 88 -6.77 39.36 61.69
CA TRP A 88 -8.01 39.50 60.94
C TRP A 88 -7.72 39.28 59.45
N THR A 89 -8.72 38.81 58.71
CA THR A 89 -8.64 38.62 57.26
C THR A 89 -10.00 38.99 56.69
N PRO A 90 -10.19 40.23 56.22
CA PRO A 90 -11.47 40.64 55.65
C PRO A 90 -11.76 39.84 54.38
N THR A 91 -13.03 39.51 54.18
CA THR A 91 -13.51 38.78 53.01
C THR A 91 -14.32 39.64 52.05
N ASP A 92 -14.84 40.77 52.51
CA ASP A 92 -15.84 41.58 51.81
C ASP A 92 -15.42 43.06 51.82
N PRO A 93 -15.45 43.79 50.70
CA PRO A 93 -14.99 45.18 50.63
C PRO A 93 -16.04 46.19 51.15
N GLY A 94 -15.61 47.44 51.33
CA GLY A 94 -16.42 48.57 51.78
C GLY A 94 -15.90 49.20 53.07
N GLN A 95 -16.54 50.30 53.48
CA GLN A 95 -16.35 50.88 54.80
C GLN A 95 -16.93 49.94 55.85
N LYS A 96 -16.17 49.69 56.92
CA LYS A 96 -16.56 48.87 58.07
C LYS A 96 -16.12 49.56 59.35
N THR A 97 -16.85 49.30 60.43
CA THR A 97 -16.41 49.63 61.78
C THR A 97 -16.02 48.34 62.48
N LEU A 98 -14.75 48.22 62.88
CA LEU A 98 -14.32 47.17 63.80
C LEU A 98 -14.68 47.60 65.21
N TYR A 99 -15.28 46.70 65.99
CA TYR A 99 -15.55 46.89 67.41
C TYR A 99 -14.76 45.89 68.23
N LEU A 100 -14.14 46.37 69.30
CA LEU A 100 -13.54 45.60 70.37
C LEU A 100 -14.43 45.75 71.60
N GLU A 101 -15.10 44.68 72.03
CA GLU A 101 -15.85 44.62 73.28
C GLU A 101 -15.08 43.75 74.28
N VAL A 102 -14.86 44.27 75.50
CA VAL A 102 -14.16 43.56 76.57
C VAL A 102 -15.10 43.42 77.76
N GLU A 103 -15.31 42.19 78.24
CA GLU A 103 -16.14 41.88 79.41
C GLU A 103 -15.25 41.34 80.54
N ASP A 104 -15.47 41.82 81.78
CA ASP A 104 -14.87 41.22 82.99
C ASP A 104 -15.77 40.15 83.63
N MET A 105 -15.27 39.45 84.64
CA MET A 105 -16.05 38.43 85.36
C MET A 105 -17.24 38.97 86.18
N SER A 106 -17.35 40.29 86.33
CA SER A 106 -18.48 40.97 86.98
C SER A 106 -19.60 41.32 85.99
N GLY A 107 -19.31 41.27 84.68
CA GLY A 107 -20.19 41.71 83.60
C GLY A 107 -20.06 43.19 83.25
N ASN A 108 -18.99 43.87 83.70
CA ASN A 108 -18.67 45.21 83.21
C ASN A 108 -18.15 45.10 81.77
N ILE A 109 -18.64 45.95 80.87
CA ILE A 109 -18.22 46.00 79.48
C ILE A 109 -17.58 47.36 79.19
N VAL A 110 -16.41 47.34 78.54
CA VAL A 110 -15.83 48.52 77.87
C VAL A 110 -15.67 48.23 76.38
N THR A 111 -15.83 49.27 75.56
CA THR A 111 -15.77 49.14 74.10
C THR A 111 -14.82 50.17 73.49
N ALA A 112 -14.22 49.79 72.36
CA ALA A 112 -13.52 50.68 71.46
C ALA A 112 -13.91 50.33 70.02
N SER A 113 -13.84 51.30 69.11
CA SER A 113 -14.11 51.08 67.70
C SER A 113 -13.04 51.70 66.80
N LYS A 114 -12.93 51.17 65.58
CA LYS A 114 -12.02 51.65 64.55
C LYS A 114 -12.67 51.53 63.18
N GLU A 115 -12.91 52.66 62.54
CA GLU A 115 -13.30 52.68 61.13
C GLU A 115 -12.14 52.24 60.24
N VAL A 116 -12.46 51.43 59.24
CA VAL A 116 -11.55 50.94 58.20
C VAL A 116 -12.28 50.92 56.85
N ASN A 117 -11.55 51.15 55.76
CA ASN A 117 -12.07 50.97 54.40
C ASN A 117 -11.36 49.80 53.74
N VAL A 118 -12.09 48.69 53.55
CA VAL A 118 -11.57 47.49 52.90
C VAL A 118 -11.74 47.64 51.40
N LYS A 119 -10.63 47.75 50.67
CA LYS A 119 -10.62 47.65 49.21
C LYS A 119 -10.76 46.18 48.80
N LYS A 120 -11.13 45.94 47.54
CA LYS A 120 -11.10 44.59 46.95
C LYS A 120 -9.69 43.97 47.03
N GLY A 121 -9.62 42.66 47.18
CA GLY A 121 -8.36 41.90 47.01
C GLY A 121 -7.83 41.98 45.58
N ILE A 122 -6.53 41.79 45.38
CA ILE A 122 -5.90 41.67 44.06
C ILE A 122 -5.26 40.29 43.95
N ILE A 123 -5.43 39.63 42.80
CA ILE A 123 -4.72 38.40 42.42
C ILE A 123 -3.93 38.72 41.14
N PRO A 124 -2.61 38.47 41.09
CA PRO A 124 -1.82 38.70 39.88
C PRO A 124 -2.23 37.78 38.73
N ASP A 125 -2.12 38.27 37.49
CA ASP A 125 -2.42 37.52 36.26
C ASP A 125 -1.73 36.14 36.22
N ILE A 126 -2.54 35.08 36.24
CA ILE A 126 -2.03 33.70 36.26
C ILE A 126 -1.84 33.23 34.82
N ASN A 127 -0.59 33.01 34.43
CA ASN A 127 -0.23 32.58 33.08
C ASN A 127 0.13 31.09 33.06
N ARG A 128 -0.52 30.31 32.20
CA ARG A 128 -0.37 28.85 32.05
C ARG A 128 -0.10 28.48 30.59
N LYS A 129 0.44 27.29 30.33
CA LYS A 129 0.64 26.72 29.00
C LYS A 129 0.02 25.34 28.89
N LEU A 130 -0.58 25.02 27.75
CA LEU A 130 -1.15 23.72 27.41
C LEU A 130 -0.82 23.37 25.95
N GLU A 131 -0.62 22.08 25.67
CA GLU A 131 -0.30 21.59 24.33
C GLU A 131 -1.27 20.49 23.89
N TYR A 132 -1.85 20.64 22.70
CA TYR A 132 -2.83 19.69 22.14
C TYR A 132 -2.37 19.21 20.76
N CYS A 133 -2.67 17.96 20.42
CA CYS A 133 -2.34 17.41 19.10
C CYS A 133 -3.21 18.05 18.01
N TYR A 134 -2.59 18.61 16.96
CA TYR A 134 -3.34 19.21 15.86
C TYR A 134 -4.13 18.19 15.01
N ALA A 135 -3.78 16.90 15.08
CA ALA A 135 -4.36 15.84 14.23
C ALA A 135 -5.59 15.15 14.86
N THR A 136 -5.81 15.33 16.17
CA THR A 136 -7.00 14.83 16.88
C THR A 136 -8.14 15.83 16.78
N GLY A 137 -7.82 17.12 16.95
CA GLY A 137 -8.72 18.09 17.56
C GLY A 137 -9.04 17.71 19.01
N ASP A 138 -9.76 18.58 19.71
CA ASP A 138 -10.41 18.20 20.96
C ASP A 138 -11.80 18.85 20.98
N GLN A 139 -12.84 18.08 21.30
CA GLN A 139 -14.22 18.58 21.36
C GLN A 139 -14.66 18.89 22.80
N TYR A 140 -13.84 18.53 23.80
CA TYR A 140 -14.13 18.68 25.22
C TYR A 140 -12.88 19.03 26.05
N ALA A 141 -11.94 19.79 25.46
CA ALA A 141 -10.81 20.34 26.20
C ALA A 141 -11.33 21.24 27.34
N GLY A 142 -10.75 21.14 28.52
CA GLY A 142 -11.21 21.86 29.71
C GLY A 142 -10.07 22.39 30.57
N VAL A 143 -10.28 23.56 31.16
CA VAL A 143 -9.39 24.16 32.17
C VAL A 143 -10.12 24.25 33.51
N ASP A 144 -9.59 23.55 34.52
CA ASP A 144 -10.06 23.65 35.90
C ASP A 144 -9.60 24.98 36.50
N ILE A 145 -10.56 25.85 36.79
CA ILE A 145 -10.34 27.19 37.34
C ILE A 145 -10.28 27.14 38.88
N VAL A 146 -10.97 26.17 39.50
CA VAL A 146 -11.01 26.01 40.95
C VAL A 146 -9.68 25.48 41.46
N MET A 147 -9.12 24.45 40.82
CA MET A 147 -7.77 23.96 41.15
C MET A 147 -6.69 25.00 40.82
N CYS A 148 -6.89 25.85 39.79
CA CYS A 148 -5.95 26.92 39.46
C CYS A 148 -5.90 28.05 40.51
N LEU A 149 -6.97 28.22 41.30
CA LEU A 149 -7.13 29.29 42.30
C LEU A 149 -7.20 28.80 43.75
N MET A 150 -7.00 27.51 44.00
CA MET A 150 -7.21 26.88 45.31
C MET A 150 -6.44 27.56 46.46
N ASP A 151 -5.18 27.97 46.20
CA ASP A 151 -4.31 28.62 47.19
C ASP A 151 -4.78 30.03 47.62
N TYR A 152 -5.64 30.68 46.83
CA TYR A 152 -6.12 32.04 47.09
C TYR A 152 -7.38 32.09 47.98
N ASN A 153 -8.00 30.95 48.27
CA ASN A 153 -9.15 30.80 49.18
C ASN A 153 -10.27 31.86 48.96
N ILE A 154 -10.67 32.04 47.70
CA ILE A 154 -11.62 33.08 47.26
C ILE A 154 -13.04 32.72 47.72
N PRO A 155 -13.68 33.50 48.63
CA PRO A 155 -14.94 33.09 49.26
C PRO A 155 -16.14 32.96 48.30
N ASP A 156 -16.14 33.73 47.20
CA ASP A 156 -17.27 33.86 46.27
C ASP A 156 -17.02 33.21 44.89
N LEU A 157 -15.96 32.42 44.73
CA LEU A 157 -15.61 31.74 43.47
C LEU A 157 -16.72 30.80 42.95
N ALA A 158 -17.61 30.35 43.83
CA ALA A 158 -18.74 29.49 43.51
C ALA A 158 -19.86 30.18 42.69
N ASP A 159 -19.88 31.52 42.61
CA ASP A 159 -20.97 32.30 41.99
C ASP A 159 -21.04 32.21 40.44
N LYS A 160 -20.18 31.40 39.81
CA LYS A 160 -20.18 31.10 38.36
C LYS A 160 -19.98 32.31 37.42
N ASN A 161 -19.53 33.45 37.94
CA ASN A 161 -19.27 34.69 37.19
C ASN A 161 -17.96 34.64 36.37
N CYS A 162 -17.71 33.52 35.71
CA CYS A 162 -16.55 33.27 34.87
C CYS A 162 -16.92 33.50 33.39
N LYS A 163 -16.03 34.11 32.62
CA LYS A 163 -16.15 34.27 31.16
C LYS A 163 -14.81 34.02 30.49
N ALA A 164 -14.81 33.43 29.30
CA ALA A 164 -13.62 33.25 28.51
C ALA A 164 -13.75 33.73 27.06
N SER A 165 -12.62 34.20 26.52
CA SER A 165 -12.45 34.73 25.16
C SER A 165 -11.11 34.27 24.58
N VAL A 166 -11.01 34.21 23.24
CA VAL A 166 -9.81 33.78 22.52
C VAL A 166 -9.09 34.98 21.90
N GLU A 167 -7.78 35.09 22.11
CA GLU A 167 -6.86 35.78 21.21
C GLU A 167 -6.15 34.72 20.35
N GLU A 168 -6.39 34.72 19.04
CA GLU A 168 -5.67 33.82 18.10
C GLU A 168 -4.35 34.49 17.71
N LEU A 169 -3.20 33.86 17.97
CA LEU A 169 -1.88 34.48 17.76
C LEU A 169 -1.39 34.40 16.29
N GLY A 170 -2.28 34.13 15.34
CA GLY A 170 -1.99 34.04 13.91
C GLY A 170 -3.21 33.74 13.05
N ASP A 171 -2.99 33.59 11.73
CA ASP A 171 -4.07 33.49 10.71
C ASP A 171 -4.97 32.24 10.81
N ARG A 172 -4.67 31.27 11.70
CA ARG A 172 -5.44 30.03 11.84
C ARG A 172 -6.02 29.93 13.23
N LYS A 173 -7.30 29.57 13.29
CA LYS A 173 -7.98 29.28 14.55
C LYS A 173 -7.42 28.03 15.21
N VAL A 174 -6.89 28.18 16.43
CA VAL A 174 -6.58 27.07 17.33
C VAL A 174 -7.84 26.68 18.11
N ILE A 175 -8.63 27.67 18.56
CA ILE A 175 -9.84 27.43 19.35
C ILE A 175 -11.09 27.68 18.50
N THR A 176 -11.83 26.61 18.21
CA THR A 176 -13.00 26.63 17.32
C THR A 176 -14.27 27.11 18.01
N SER A 177 -14.43 26.81 19.31
CA SER A 177 -15.53 27.30 20.17
C SER A 177 -15.17 27.25 21.66
N ILE A 178 -15.89 28.01 22.49
CA ILE A 178 -15.85 27.97 23.96
C ILE A 178 -17.28 27.71 24.47
N ASP A 179 -17.47 26.78 25.42
CA ASP A 179 -18.66 26.77 26.27
C ASP A 179 -18.38 27.61 27.53
N ASN A 180 -18.99 28.80 27.59
CA ASN A 180 -18.87 29.73 28.72
C ASN A 180 -19.68 29.27 29.96
N LYS A 181 -20.31 28.10 29.94
CA LYS A 181 -21.00 27.52 31.09
C LYS A 181 -19.99 26.92 32.07
N PHE A 182 -19.89 27.52 33.25
CA PHE A 182 -19.04 27.06 34.35
C PHE A 182 -19.60 25.76 34.98
N TYR A 183 -19.28 24.62 34.35
CA TYR A 183 -19.65 23.29 34.81
C TYR A 183 -18.52 22.70 35.68
N TYR A 184 -18.87 22.25 36.89
CA TYR A 184 -17.96 21.55 37.82
C TYR A 184 -16.63 22.27 38.18
N GLY A 185 -16.52 23.58 37.91
CA GLY A 185 -15.29 24.36 38.14
C GLY A 185 -14.46 24.63 36.88
N CYS A 186 -14.86 24.08 35.73
CA CYS A 186 -14.14 24.20 34.48
C CYS A 186 -14.76 25.23 33.52
N ILE A 187 -13.92 25.75 32.61
CA ILE A 187 -14.37 26.24 31.29
C ILE A 187 -13.92 25.26 30.22
N ASN A 188 -14.83 24.93 29.30
CA ASN A 188 -14.59 23.97 28.23
C ASN A 188 -14.49 24.67 26.87
N PHE A 189 -13.70 24.14 25.95
CA PHE A 189 -13.45 24.68 24.62
C PHE A 189 -13.10 23.57 23.63
N CYS A 190 -13.11 23.90 22.34
CA CYS A 190 -12.86 22.92 21.27
C CYS A 190 -11.59 23.31 20.48
N VAL A 191 -10.59 22.45 20.49
CA VAL A 191 -9.33 22.62 19.74
C VAL A 191 -9.49 22.10 18.30
N THR A 192 -8.92 22.83 17.34
CA THR A 192 -8.98 22.51 15.91
C THR A 192 -8.28 21.19 15.54
N ASP A 193 -8.82 20.46 14.57
CA ASP A 193 -8.14 19.35 13.87
C ASP A 193 -7.55 19.76 12.51
N GLN A 194 -7.59 21.07 12.18
CA GLN A 194 -7.12 21.65 10.90
C GLN A 194 -5.96 22.65 11.05
N GLY A 195 -5.38 22.75 12.24
CA GLY A 195 -4.24 23.62 12.52
C GLY A 195 -2.91 23.03 12.05
N LYS A 196 -1.80 23.59 12.54
CA LYS A 196 -0.44 23.03 12.37
C LYS A 196 0.39 23.21 13.63
N ILE A 197 1.45 22.42 13.72
CA ILE A 197 2.51 22.54 14.73
C ILE A 197 2.95 24.00 14.89
N GLY A 198 2.87 24.53 16.10
CA GLY A 198 3.26 25.90 16.45
C GLY A 198 2.20 26.98 16.24
N ASP A 199 1.03 26.68 15.65
CA ASP A 199 -0.12 27.58 15.74
C ASP A 199 -0.55 27.67 17.22
N SER A 200 -0.80 28.89 17.72
CA SER A 200 -1.11 29.14 19.13
C SER A 200 -2.24 30.16 19.33
N ALA A 201 -2.91 30.09 20.47
CA ALA A 201 -3.90 31.05 20.93
C ALA A 201 -3.77 31.27 22.44
N ILE A 202 -4.34 32.36 22.95
CA ILE A 202 -4.52 32.61 24.38
C ILE A 202 -6.02 32.50 24.70
N LEU A 203 -6.36 31.56 25.58
CA LEU A 203 -7.66 31.52 26.24
C LEU A 203 -7.58 32.44 27.47
N HIS A 204 -8.12 33.65 27.34
CA HIS A 204 -8.26 34.59 28.45
C HIS A 204 -9.51 34.22 29.25
N VAL A 205 -9.33 33.86 30.51
CA VAL A 205 -10.41 33.60 31.46
C VAL A 205 -10.47 34.78 32.44
N THR A 206 -11.63 35.43 32.54
CA THR A 206 -11.88 36.53 33.47
C THR A 206 -12.99 36.14 34.44
N ILE A 207 -12.72 36.27 35.73
CA ILE A 207 -13.62 35.89 36.81
C ILE A 207 -13.99 37.13 37.60
N LYS A 208 -15.28 37.42 37.70
CA LYS A 208 -15.77 38.57 38.48
C LYS A 208 -16.08 38.15 39.91
N SER A 209 -15.38 38.77 40.85
CA SER A 209 -15.60 38.62 42.29
C SER A 209 -16.24 39.89 42.89
N LYS A 210 -16.97 39.73 44.00
CA LYS A 210 -17.36 40.79 44.94
C LYS A 210 -16.18 41.14 45.84
N SER A 211 -15.46 40.11 46.29
CA SER A 211 -14.34 40.16 47.24
C SER A 211 -13.05 40.72 46.62
N TYR A 212 -12.75 40.33 45.39
CA TYR A 212 -11.54 40.69 44.63
C TYR A 212 -11.84 41.58 43.42
N GLU A 213 -10.83 42.24 42.89
CA GLU A 213 -10.85 42.87 41.56
C GLU A 213 -11.05 41.77 40.48
N ASP A 214 -11.26 42.13 39.20
CA ASP A 214 -11.47 41.11 38.16
C ASP A 214 -10.20 40.24 38.04
N ILE A 215 -10.34 38.91 38.16
CA ILE A 215 -9.22 37.97 38.19
C ILE A 215 -8.98 37.43 36.78
N HIS A 216 -7.74 37.50 36.29
CA HIS A 216 -7.36 37.05 34.95
C HIS A 216 -6.47 35.80 35.00
N ILE A 217 -6.84 34.79 34.20
CA ILE A 217 -6.05 33.58 33.96
C ILE A 217 -5.90 33.39 32.46
N ASN A 218 -4.66 33.40 31.96
CA ASN A 218 -4.34 33.26 30.55
C ASN A 218 -3.74 31.88 30.29
N TYR A 219 -4.41 31.04 29.50
CA TYR A 219 -3.85 29.78 29.03
C TYR A 219 -3.33 29.95 27.61
N THR A 220 -2.01 29.94 27.41
CA THR A 220 -1.41 29.81 26.08
C THR A 220 -1.59 28.37 25.60
N ILE A 221 -2.43 28.19 24.59
CA ILE A 221 -2.71 26.90 23.97
C ILE A 221 -1.90 26.82 22.68
N THR A 222 -1.07 25.80 22.56
CA THR A 222 -0.21 25.59 21.39
C THR A 222 -0.47 24.22 20.77
N LEU A 223 -0.53 24.17 19.44
CA LEU A 223 -0.68 22.92 18.72
C LEU A 223 0.67 22.21 18.59
N LYS A 224 0.76 20.99 19.14
CA LYS A 224 1.90 20.07 18.96
C LYS A 224 1.62 19.06 17.86
N ASP A 225 2.69 18.40 17.41
CA ASP A 225 2.63 17.25 16.52
C ASP A 225 2.08 16.01 17.26
N GLN A 226 1.72 14.97 16.52
CA GLN A 226 1.44 13.65 17.09
C GLN A 226 2.71 13.06 17.75
N GLU A 227 2.52 12.35 18.86
CA GLU A 227 3.62 11.76 19.62
C GLU A 227 4.17 10.48 18.97
N GLU A 228 5.48 10.26 19.15
CA GLU A 228 6.18 9.10 18.61
C GLU A 228 6.12 7.91 19.58
N ILE A 229 5.63 6.79 19.07
CA ILE A 229 5.56 5.49 19.75
C ILE A 229 6.56 4.52 19.14
N PHE A 230 6.97 3.55 19.94
CA PHE A 230 7.96 2.53 19.58
C PHE A 230 7.46 1.16 20.05
N PRO A 231 7.79 0.06 19.35
CA PRO A 231 7.53 -1.28 19.84
C PRO A 231 8.31 -1.50 21.15
N ASP A 232 7.70 -2.23 22.08
CA ASP A 232 8.37 -2.68 23.29
C ASP A 232 9.59 -3.56 22.97
N GLU A 233 10.65 -3.48 23.78
CA GLU A 233 11.89 -4.23 23.51
C GLU A 233 11.72 -5.74 23.72
N GLU A 234 10.91 -6.15 24.70
CA GLU A 234 10.61 -7.55 25.00
C GLU A 234 9.46 -8.10 24.11
N SER A 235 8.53 -7.23 23.72
CA SER A 235 7.27 -7.58 23.04
C SER A 235 7.16 -7.06 21.60
N GLN A 236 8.19 -7.33 20.78
CA GLN A 236 8.28 -6.83 19.41
C GLN A 236 7.34 -7.55 18.42
N PRO A 237 6.81 -6.86 17.38
CA PRO A 237 6.02 -7.45 16.30
C PRO A 237 6.69 -8.64 15.59
N ALA A 238 6.09 -9.82 15.72
CA ALA A 238 6.54 -11.09 15.15
C ALA A 238 5.51 -11.69 14.17
N ILE A 239 5.87 -12.77 13.46
CA ILE A 239 4.93 -13.57 12.66
C ILE A 239 4.18 -14.56 13.57
N GLU A 240 2.87 -14.72 13.38
CA GLU A 240 2.08 -15.74 14.06
C GLU A 240 2.33 -17.13 13.43
N GLY A 241 2.83 -18.08 14.23
CA GLY A 241 2.97 -19.48 13.82
C GLY A 241 4.11 -19.75 12.84
N ASN A 242 3.79 -19.88 11.55
CA ASN A 242 4.76 -20.28 10.51
C ASN A 242 5.36 -19.05 9.81
N ASP A 243 6.67 -18.82 9.98
CA ASP A 243 7.44 -17.71 9.37
C ASP A 243 7.62 -17.82 7.84
N THR A 244 7.28 -18.98 7.26
CA THR A 244 7.74 -19.38 5.94
C THR A 244 6.63 -19.38 4.88
N LEU A 245 6.81 -18.60 3.81
CA LEU A 245 6.06 -18.66 2.56
C LEU A 245 6.82 -19.43 1.47
N ILE A 246 6.08 -19.82 0.42
CA ILE A 246 6.59 -20.33 -0.85
C ILE A 246 6.46 -19.22 -1.92
N TYR A 247 7.48 -19.04 -2.76
CA TYR A 247 7.50 -17.98 -3.77
C TYR A 247 6.28 -18.01 -4.72
N GLY A 248 5.52 -16.92 -4.74
CA GLY A 248 4.26 -16.80 -5.47
C GLY A 248 3.03 -16.73 -4.57
N GLN A 249 3.16 -17.11 -3.29
CA GLN A 249 2.22 -16.73 -2.23
C GLN A 249 2.37 -15.25 -1.87
N LYS A 250 1.33 -14.71 -1.23
CA LYS A 250 1.25 -13.32 -0.77
C LYS A 250 1.72 -13.16 0.68
N LEU A 251 2.22 -11.97 0.99
CA LEU A 251 2.59 -11.61 2.36
C LEU A 251 1.40 -11.72 3.34
N GLY A 252 0.18 -11.36 2.92
CA GLY A 252 -1.04 -11.53 3.69
C GLY A 252 -1.59 -12.98 3.76
N GLU A 253 -0.82 -13.99 3.34
CA GLU A 253 -1.04 -15.39 3.74
C GLU A 253 -0.33 -15.71 5.07
N LEU A 254 0.55 -14.81 5.55
CA LEU A 254 1.00 -14.76 6.93
C LEU A 254 0.11 -13.82 7.75
N LYS A 255 0.23 -13.92 9.07
CA LYS A 255 -0.29 -12.93 10.02
C LYS A 255 0.86 -12.38 10.88
N LEU A 256 0.67 -11.18 11.42
CA LEU A 256 1.47 -10.65 12.51
C LEU A 256 0.84 -11.09 13.83
N ASN A 257 1.65 -11.44 14.83
CA ASN A 257 1.15 -11.72 16.17
C ASN A 257 0.79 -10.41 16.86
N SER A 258 -0.49 -10.04 16.83
CA SER A 258 -1.03 -8.84 17.50
C SER A 258 -1.31 -9.03 18.98
N GLU A 259 -1.28 -10.26 19.51
CA GLU A 259 -1.56 -10.55 20.92
C GLU A 259 -0.33 -10.34 21.83
N SER A 260 0.88 -10.35 21.25
CA SER A 260 2.15 -10.14 21.97
C SER A 260 3.01 -9.01 21.38
N ALA A 261 2.39 -8.05 20.70
CA ALA A 261 3.07 -6.93 20.05
C ALA A 261 2.61 -5.61 20.66
N PHE A 262 3.38 -5.10 21.63
CA PHE A 262 3.02 -3.88 22.38
C PHE A 262 3.82 -2.67 21.89
N PHE A 263 3.19 -1.49 22.00
CA PHE A 263 3.76 -0.21 21.61
C PHE A 263 3.57 0.81 22.74
N LEU A 264 4.56 1.66 22.98
CA LEU A 264 4.54 2.69 24.01
C LEU A 264 5.13 4.01 23.50
N PRO A 265 4.68 5.17 24.02
CA PRO A 265 5.32 6.45 23.73
C PRO A 265 6.70 6.52 24.38
N LYS A 266 7.58 7.36 23.82
CA LYS A 266 9.00 7.45 24.21
C LYS A 266 9.19 7.78 25.70
N GLY A 267 9.52 6.77 26.51
CA GLY A 267 9.70 6.90 27.96
C GLY A 267 8.42 6.79 28.79
N GLY A 268 7.29 6.41 28.18
CA GLY A 268 6.06 6.07 28.89
C GLY A 268 6.08 4.64 29.45
N MET A 269 5.12 4.34 30.33
CA MET A 269 4.93 3.02 30.97
C MET A 269 3.56 2.41 30.65
N THR A 270 2.88 2.90 29.62
CA THR A 270 1.51 2.51 29.27
C THR A 270 1.48 2.14 27.80
N TYR A 271 0.94 0.95 27.51
CA TYR A 271 0.79 0.47 26.15
C TYR A 271 -0.34 1.20 25.42
N ILE A 272 -0.19 1.36 24.12
CA ILE A 272 -1.13 2.03 23.23
C ILE A 272 -1.93 1.00 22.45
N ASP A 273 -3.26 1.05 22.55
CA ASP A 273 -4.17 0.22 21.75
C ASP A 273 -4.16 0.64 20.27
N GLY A 274 -4.31 -0.34 19.37
CA GLY A 274 -4.34 -0.08 17.93
C GLY A 274 -4.26 -1.35 17.06
N THR A 275 -4.24 -1.13 15.74
CA THR A 275 -4.25 -2.19 14.72
C THR A 275 -2.88 -2.43 14.10
N LEU A 276 -2.32 -3.62 14.29
CA LEU A 276 -1.10 -4.11 13.63
C LEU A 276 -1.41 -4.85 12.31
N LYS A 277 -0.76 -4.49 11.19
CA LYS A 277 -0.92 -5.17 9.88
C LYS A 277 0.27 -4.96 8.94
N PHE A 278 0.38 -5.78 7.88
CA PHE A 278 1.36 -5.52 6.81
C PHE A 278 1.00 -4.28 5.99
N GLU A 279 1.98 -3.48 5.56
CA GLU A 279 1.74 -2.31 4.68
C GLU A 279 1.11 -2.73 3.32
N ASN A 280 1.44 -3.93 2.85
CA ASN A 280 1.02 -4.45 1.55
C ASN A 280 0.81 -5.97 1.61
N GLU A 281 -0.33 -6.41 2.12
CA GLU A 281 -0.76 -7.83 2.12
C GLU A 281 -0.70 -8.52 0.74
N ASN A 282 -0.70 -7.74 -0.36
CA ASN A 282 -0.64 -8.27 -1.73
C ASN A 282 0.78 -8.25 -2.34
N GLU A 283 1.80 -7.97 -1.53
CA GLU A 283 3.22 -8.18 -1.86
C GLU A 283 3.49 -9.67 -2.14
N ILE A 284 4.38 -9.96 -3.09
CA ILE A 284 4.98 -11.28 -3.31
C ILE A 284 6.48 -11.05 -3.25
N LEU A 285 7.10 -11.49 -2.15
CA LEU A 285 8.52 -11.27 -1.88
C LEU A 285 9.41 -12.26 -2.64
N PRO A 286 10.66 -11.88 -3.00
CA PRO A 286 11.62 -12.80 -3.60
C PRO A 286 12.14 -13.82 -2.59
N VAL A 287 12.74 -14.91 -3.08
CA VAL A 287 13.28 -15.99 -2.25
C VAL A 287 14.39 -15.53 -1.31
N GLY A 288 14.52 -16.21 -0.17
CA GLY A 288 15.48 -15.91 0.91
C GLY A 288 14.80 -15.36 2.16
N THR A 289 15.58 -14.81 3.08
CA THR A 289 15.07 -14.03 4.21
C THR A 289 14.89 -12.59 3.75
N GLN A 290 13.69 -12.03 3.93
CA GLN A 290 13.32 -10.69 3.48
C GLN A 290 12.71 -9.90 4.63
N ASP A 291 12.93 -8.58 4.64
CA ASP A 291 12.35 -7.66 5.61
C ASP A 291 10.97 -7.19 5.14
N ALA A 292 9.91 -7.78 5.71
CA ALA A 292 8.52 -7.52 5.36
C ALA A 292 7.97 -6.35 6.19
N LYS A 293 7.38 -5.36 5.53
CA LYS A 293 6.92 -4.13 6.18
C LYS A 293 5.57 -4.26 6.88
N TYR A 294 5.49 -3.76 8.10
CA TYR A 294 4.25 -3.60 8.85
C TYR A 294 4.02 -2.14 9.24
N VAL A 295 2.75 -1.83 9.50
CA VAL A 295 2.30 -0.60 10.16
C VAL A 295 1.47 -0.97 11.39
N PHE A 296 1.73 -0.28 12.49
CA PHE A 296 0.85 -0.22 13.65
C PHE A 296 0.12 1.12 13.64
N ILE A 297 -1.21 1.08 13.71
CA ILE A 297 -2.08 2.26 13.68
C ILE A 297 -2.76 2.40 15.04
N PRO A 298 -2.37 3.38 15.86
CA PRO A 298 -3.02 3.66 17.15
C PRO A 298 -4.51 3.99 17.00
N ASP A 299 -5.32 3.54 17.95
CA ASP A 299 -6.73 3.94 18.04
C ASP A 299 -6.87 5.37 18.59
N ASN A 300 -5.97 5.79 19.49
CA ASN A 300 -5.83 7.20 19.87
C ASN A 300 -4.95 7.96 18.86
N LYS A 301 -5.57 8.91 18.14
CA LYS A 301 -4.94 9.79 17.16
C LYS A 301 -3.85 10.72 17.71
N GLU A 302 -3.68 10.86 19.02
CA GLU A 302 -2.57 11.63 19.60
C GLU A 302 -1.20 11.05 19.20
N TYR A 303 -1.14 9.75 18.90
CA TYR A 303 0.07 9.04 18.50
C TYR A 303 0.18 8.86 16.98
N LYS A 304 1.42 8.81 16.47
CA LYS A 304 1.73 8.53 15.07
C LYS A 304 1.57 7.05 14.72
N GLU A 305 1.25 6.75 13.45
CA GLU A 305 1.41 5.40 12.90
C GLU A 305 2.90 5.00 12.96
N TYR A 306 3.19 3.81 13.51
CA TYR A 306 4.55 3.28 13.53
C TYR A 306 4.79 2.33 12.35
N HIS A 307 5.88 2.56 11.62
CA HIS A 307 6.27 1.74 10.47
C HIS A 307 7.53 0.94 10.78
N GLY A 308 7.45 -0.39 10.65
CA GLY A 308 8.55 -1.29 10.96
C GLY A 308 8.69 -2.44 9.98
N THR A 309 9.63 -3.35 10.26
CA THR A 309 9.91 -4.54 9.45
C THR A 309 10.05 -5.77 10.32
N VAL A 310 9.42 -6.87 9.92
CA VAL A 310 9.60 -8.21 10.49
C VAL A 310 10.30 -9.11 9.47
N LYS A 311 11.12 -10.07 9.92
CA LYS A 311 11.80 -11.01 9.01
C LYS A 311 10.84 -12.12 8.60
N VAL A 312 10.75 -12.35 7.29
CA VAL A 312 9.94 -13.40 6.66
C VAL A 312 10.84 -14.27 5.79
N LYS A 313 10.56 -15.57 5.77
CA LYS A 313 11.34 -16.56 5.02
C LYS A 313 10.56 -17.01 3.78
N ILE A 314 11.15 -16.87 2.59
CA ILE A 314 10.53 -17.30 1.34
C ILE A 314 11.35 -18.46 0.75
N LYS A 315 10.77 -19.65 0.75
CA LYS A 315 11.29 -20.84 0.04
C LYS A 315 10.99 -20.71 -1.46
N LYS A 316 11.81 -21.34 -2.30
CA LYS A 316 11.51 -21.48 -3.73
C LYS A 316 10.23 -22.29 -3.93
N ALA A 317 9.53 -22.03 -5.03
CA ALA A 317 8.41 -22.85 -5.44
C ALA A 317 8.88 -24.07 -6.27
N THR A 318 8.44 -25.26 -5.88
CA THR A 318 8.65 -26.51 -6.60
C THR A 318 7.68 -26.60 -7.78
N PRO A 319 8.15 -26.71 -9.04
CA PRO A 319 7.26 -26.82 -10.19
C PRO A 319 6.66 -28.22 -10.34
N THR A 320 5.36 -28.29 -10.61
CA THR A 320 4.67 -29.53 -11.02
C THR A 320 4.86 -29.75 -12.52
N LEU A 321 5.26 -30.97 -12.92
CA LEU A 321 5.53 -31.31 -14.32
C LEU A 321 4.32 -32.06 -14.94
N ASN A 322 3.76 -31.49 -16.01
CA ASN A 322 2.52 -31.91 -16.67
C ASN A 322 2.69 -32.00 -18.20
N ASP A 323 1.80 -32.71 -18.90
CA ASP A 323 1.73 -32.77 -20.38
C ASP A 323 3.07 -33.14 -21.08
N ILE A 324 3.92 -33.91 -20.41
CA ILE A 324 5.22 -34.35 -20.94
C ILE A 324 4.99 -35.33 -22.10
N LYS A 325 5.60 -35.08 -23.26
CA LYS A 325 5.52 -35.94 -24.45
C LYS A 325 6.87 -36.06 -25.12
N VAL A 326 7.31 -37.30 -25.31
CA VAL A 326 8.43 -37.66 -26.18
C VAL A 326 7.99 -37.76 -27.64
N GLY A 327 8.95 -37.76 -28.57
CA GLY A 327 8.71 -38.23 -29.93
C GLY A 327 8.62 -39.76 -30.00
N MET A 328 8.00 -40.27 -31.07
CA MET A 328 8.21 -41.66 -31.49
C MET A 328 9.70 -41.90 -31.77
N ILE A 329 10.17 -43.11 -31.50
CA ILE A 329 11.57 -43.51 -31.66
C ILE A 329 11.63 -44.81 -32.45
N ALA A 330 12.74 -44.97 -33.14
CA ALA A 330 13.14 -46.17 -33.86
C ALA A 330 13.42 -47.38 -32.96
N TYR A 331 13.66 -48.49 -33.65
CA TYR A 331 14.39 -49.70 -33.22
C TYR A 331 15.28 -49.50 -32.00
N ALA A 332 14.98 -50.18 -30.90
CA ALA A 332 15.64 -49.99 -29.61
C ALA A 332 17.10 -50.52 -29.55
N ASP A 333 17.45 -51.51 -30.38
CA ASP A 333 18.82 -52.04 -30.44
C ASP A 333 19.81 -50.91 -30.82
N LYS A 334 20.81 -50.71 -29.95
CA LYS A 334 21.88 -49.69 -30.08
C LYS A 334 21.40 -48.23 -30.11
N LYS A 335 20.26 -47.92 -29.47
CA LYS A 335 19.81 -46.53 -29.22
C LYS A 335 19.87 -46.18 -27.72
N THR A 336 20.16 -44.93 -27.42
CA THR A 336 20.14 -44.36 -26.05
C THR A 336 19.07 -43.28 -25.91
N LEU A 337 18.83 -42.81 -24.68
CA LEU A 337 17.87 -41.74 -24.42
C LEU A 337 18.21 -40.41 -25.13
N ASP A 338 19.47 -40.14 -25.43
CA ASP A 338 19.87 -38.96 -26.22
C ASP A 338 19.32 -39.01 -27.67
N ASN A 339 18.94 -40.19 -28.17
CA ASN A 339 18.21 -40.33 -29.42
C ASN A 339 16.71 -40.00 -29.27
N VAL A 340 16.18 -39.89 -28.06
CA VAL A 340 14.79 -39.47 -27.79
C VAL A 340 14.69 -37.95 -27.81
N LYS A 341 14.00 -37.40 -28.80
CA LYS A 341 13.61 -35.99 -28.75
C LYS A 341 12.39 -35.79 -27.85
N LEU A 342 12.58 -35.06 -26.75
CA LEU A 342 11.48 -34.49 -25.96
C LEU A 342 10.67 -33.52 -26.87
N LYS A 343 9.39 -33.83 -27.16
CA LYS A 343 8.51 -33.04 -28.05
C LYS A 343 7.84 -31.88 -27.29
N THR A 344 7.24 -32.12 -26.12
CA THR A 344 6.59 -31.10 -25.27
C THR A 344 6.65 -31.42 -23.77
N GLY A 345 6.39 -30.42 -22.94
CA GLY A 345 6.10 -30.55 -21.51
C GLY A 345 5.73 -29.19 -20.92
N LYS A 346 5.00 -29.18 -19.79
CA LYS A 346 4.66 -27.99 -19.01
C LYS A 346 5.24 -28.11 -17.60
N ALA A 347 5.85 -27.05 -17.11
CA ALA A 347 6.11 -26.88 -15.69
C ALA A 347 5.17 -25.78 -15.17
N VAL A 348 4.40 -26.07 -14.12
CA VAL A 348 3.45 -25.12 -13.53
C VAL A 348 3.73 -24.90 -12.04
N VAL A 349 3.47 -23.67 -11.59
CA VAL A 349 3.58 -23.26 -10.18
C VAL A 349 2.34 -22.46 -9.78
N MET A 350 2.00 -22.44 -8.51
CA MET A 350 1.01 -21.51 -7.97
C MET A 350 1.63 -20.12 -7.77
N TYR A 351 0.97 -19.08 -8.28
CA TYR A 351 1.43 -17.69 -8.20
C TYR A 351 0.23 -16.74 -8.21
N ASP A 352 0.10 -15.85 -7.21
CA ASP A 352 -1.14 -15.05 -6.97
C ASP A 352 -2.39 -15.95 -6.94
N GLY A 353 -2.30 -17.09 -6.25
CA GLY A 353 -3.39 -18.07 -6.12
C GLY A 353 -3.84 -18.74 -7.43
N LYS A 354 -2.99 -18.78 -8.47
CA LYS A 354 -3.33 -19.32 -9.80
C LYS A 354 -2.19 -20.14 -10.37
N GLU A 355 -2.51 -21.17 -11.15
CA GLU A 355 -1.51 -21.86 -11.97
C GLU A 355 -0.86 -20.92 -12.98
N LYS A 356 0.47 -20.98 -13.04
CA LYS A 356 1.33 -20.22 -13.94
C LYS A 356 2.31 -21.18 -14.58
N GLU A 357 2.21 -21.38 -15.90
CA GLU A 357 3.22 -22.07 -16.69
C GLU A 357 4.52 -21.26 -16.68
N ILE A 358 5.64 -21.91 -16.36
CA ILE A 358 6.98 -21.32 -16.34
C ILE A 358 7.86 -21.94 -17.43
N SER A 359 8.74 -21.13 -18.00
CA SER A 359 9.71 -21.59 -18.99
C SER A 359 11.00 -22.06 -18.32
N GLY A 360 11.71 -22.94 -19.02
CA GLY A 360 12.92 -23.61 -18.56
C GLY A 360 13.35 -24.67 -19.55
N ASN A 361 14.45 -25.37 -19.24
CA ASN A 361 15.05 -26.39 -20.09
C ASN A 361 14.79 -27.79 -19.55
N TRP A 362 14.37 -28.70 -20.44
CA TRP A 362 14.18 -30.13 -20.15
C TRP A 362 15.39 -30.94 -20.62
N LYS A 363 15.76 -31.98 -19.87
CA LYS A 363 16.79 -32.97 -20.23
C LYS A 363 16.41 -34.37 -19.74
N TRP A 364 17.00 -35.40 -20.33
CA TRP A 364 17.14 -36.71 -19.69
C TRP A 364 18.09 -36.59 -18.49
N LYS A 365 17.81 -37.32 -17.41
CA LYS A 365 18.75 -37.46 -16.28
C LYS A 365 19.99 -38.26 -16.70
N ASN A 366 19.76 -39.37 -17.40
CA ASN A 366 20.79 -40.30 -17.88
C ASN A 366 20.71 -40.43 -19.42
N PRO A 367 21.16 -39.45 -20.24
CA PRO A 367 21.01 -39.47 -21.70
C PRO A 367 21.68 -40.68 -22.38
N GLU A 368 22.72 -41.24 -21.77
CA GLU A 368 23.45 -42.42 -22.28
C GLU A 368 22.77 -43.76 -21.95
N GLN A 369 21.68 -43.75 -21.17
CA GLN A 369 20.94 -44.98 -20.84
C GLN A 369 20.32 -45.61 -22.10
N ASN A 370 20.50 -46.92 -22.27
CA ASN A 370 19.93 -47.68 -23.38
C ASN A 370 18.39 -47.61 -23.38
N LEU A 371 17.81 -47.52 -24.58
CA LEU A 371 16.37 -47.63 -24.79
C LEU A 371 15.96 -49.12 -24.74
N GLU A 372 14.94 -49.45 -23.97
CA GLU A 372 14.40 -50.81 -23.87
C GLU A 372 13.19 -51.01 -24.79
N VAL A 373 12.93 -52.27 -25.16
CA VAL A 373 11.73 -52.64 -25.92
C VAL A 373 10.49 -52.62 -25.01
N GLY A 374 9.38 -52.08 -25.51
CA GLY A 374 8.14 -51.90 -24.75
C GLY A 374 8.03 -50.49 -24.16
N SER A 375 7.00 -50.26 -23.34
CA SER A 375 6.83 -48.98 -22.61
C SER A 375 7.58 -49.06 -21.28
N LYS A 376 8.54 -48.16 -21.07
CA LYS A 376 9.31 -48.03 -19.82
C LYS A 376 9.38 -46.57 -19.38
N LYS A 377 9.43 -46.36 -18.06
CA LYS A 377 9.62 -45.04 -17.45
C LYS A 377 11.09 -44.66 -17.42
N TYR A 378 11.38 -43.41 -17.75
CA TYR A 378 12.73 -42.85 -17.69
C TYR A 378 12.73 -41.46 -17.04
N SER A 379 13.77 -41.18 -16.25
CA SER A 379 13.88 -39.95 -15.47
C SER A 379 14.32 -38.75 -16.32
N ILE A 380 13.63 -37.63 -16.12
CA ILE A 380 13.90 -36.33 -16.74
C ILE A 380 14.19 -35.29 -15.67
N ILE A 381 14.86 -34.20 -16.06
CA ILE A 381 15.12 -33.03 -15.25
C ILE A 381 14.53 -31.81 -15.96
N PHE A 382 13.74 -31.00 -15.24
CA PHE A 382 13.35 -29.67 -15.65
C PHE A 382 14.08 -28.62 -14.80
N THR A 383 14.90 -27.80 -15.45
CA THR A 383 15.56 -26.63 -14.86
C THR A 383 14.83 -25.36 -15.29
N PRO A 384 14.18 -24.62 -14.37
CA PRO A 384 13.55 -23.34 -14.67
C PRO A 384 14.50 -22.32 -15.31
N ASP A 385 13.98 -21.37 -16.10
CA ASP A 385 14.74 -20.18 -16.55
C ASP A 385 15.07 -19.22 -15.38
N ASP A 386 14.36 -19.36 -14.25
CA ASP A 386 14.46 -18.56 -13.02
C ASP A 386 14.77 -19.52 -11.86
N THR A 387 16.06 -19.88 -11.72
CA THR A 387 16.56 -20.81 -10.69
C THR A 387 16.77 -20.16 -9.32
N GLU A 388 16.65 -18.84 -9.24
CA GLU A 388 16.62 -18.08 -7.99
C GLU A 388 15.33 -18.37 -7.24
N ASN A 389 14.19 -18.34 -7.93
CA ASN A 389 12.87 -18.42 -7.29
C ASN A 389 12.15 -19.77 -7.43
N TYR A 390 12.61 -20.64 -8.35
CA TYR A 390 12.04 -21.97 -8.58
C TYR A 390 13.08 -23.08 -8.41
N GLU A 391 12.66 -24.23 -7.88
CA GLU A 391 13.54 -25.39 -7.81
C GLU A 391 13.68 -26.12 -9.14
N THR A 392 14.86 -26.71 -9.36
CA THR A 392 15.03 -27.73 -10.39
C THR A 392 14.39 -29.02 -9.90
N VAL A 393 13.55 -29.62 -10.74
CA VAL A 393 12.74 -30.79 -10.38
C VAL A 393 13.02 -31.96 -11.31
N GLU A 394 13.09 -33.15 -10.72
CA GLU A 394 13.10 -34.40 -11.44
C GLU A 394 11.67 -34.90 -11.66
N GLY A 395 11.47 -35.68 -12.72
CA GLY A 395 10.22 -36.37 -12.98
C GLY A 395 10.45 -37.61 -13.83
N GLU A 396 9.37 -38.28 -14.21
CA GLU A 396 9.40 -39.47 -15.08
C GLU A 396 8.53 -39.25 -16.30
N VAL A 397 8.87 -39.92 -17.41
CA VAL A 397 8.01 -40.04 -18.58
C VAL A 397 8.09 -41.45 -19.16
N ASP A 398 6.95 -41.97 -19.60
CA ASP A 398 6.88 -43.23 -20.35
C ASP A 398 7.40 -43.05 -21.78
N VAL A 399 8.32 -43.93 -22.16
CA VAL A 399 8.93 -44.00 -23.49
C VAL A 399 8.72 -45.41 -24.04
N LYS A 400 8.25 -45.52 -25.28
CA LYS A 400 8.01 -46.80 -25.96
C LYS A 400 9.12 -47.10 -26.98
N GLY A 401 9.99 -48.05 -26.66
CA GLY A 401 10.93 -48.62 -27.64
C GLY A 401 10.31 -49.74 -28.47
N ILE A 402 10.77 -49.90 -29.71
CA ILE A 402 10.21 -50.83 -30.70
C ILE A 402 11.24 -51.90 -31.08
N ALA A 403 10.78 -53.15 -31.25
CA ALA A 403 11.58 -54.23 -31.83
C ALA A 403 11.40 -54.26 -33.36
N GLY A 404 12.51 -54.23 -34.09
CA GLY A 404 12.55 -54.12 -35.56
C GLY A 404 12.56 -52.68 -36.11
N PRO A 405 12.93 -52.49 -37.40
CA PRO A 405 12.92 -51.19 -38.08
C PRO A 405 11.49 -50.72 -38.39
N LEU A 406 11.31 -49.39 -38.41
CA LEU A 406 10.01 -48.72 -38.57
C LEU A 406 9.40 -48.98 -39.95
N LYS A 407 8.10 -49.29 -39.99
CA LYS A 407 7.36 -49.53 -41.24
C LYS A 407 7.04 -48.23 -41.98
N VAL A 408 6.99 -48.34 -43.31
CA VAL A 408 6.64 -47.27 -44.24
C VAL A 408 5.39 -47.67 -45.01
N TYR A 409 4.48 -46.72 -45.22
CA TYR A 409 3.20 -46.91 -45.89
C TYR A 409 3.03 -45.90 -47.02
N LEU A 410 2.50 -46.34 -48.15
CA LEU A 410 2.12 -45.47 -49.26
C LEU A 410 0.80 -44.75 -48.94
N LYS A 411 0.82 -43.41 -48.90
CA LYS A 411 -0.35 -42.57 -48.64
C LYS A 411 -0.85 -41.94 -49.95
N ASN A 412 -1.91 -42.55 -50.47
CA ASN A 412 -2.55 -42.32 -51.77
C ASN A 412 -1.70 -42.83 -52.94
N ASN A 413 -2.30 -43.70 -53.78
CA ASN A 413 -1.76 -44.11 -55.07
C ASN A 413 -2.74 -43.64 -56.15
N GLU A 414 -2.63 -42.37 -56.56
CA GLU A 414 -3.35 -41.87 -57.73
C GLU A 414 -2.69 -42.40 -59.01
N SER A 415 -3.46 -42.83 -60.01
CA SER A 415 -2.94 -43.22 -61.32
C SER A 415 -2.36 -41.99 -62.04
N ILE A 416 -1.05 -41.82 -62.02
CA ILE A 416 -0.38 -40.62 -62.58
C ILE A 416 -0.24 -40.77 -64.09
N ILE A 417 -1.29 -40.38 -64.81
CA ILE A 417 -1.25 -40.21 -66.26
C ILE A 417 -0.39 -38.99 -66.60
N LYS A 418 0.90 -39.22 -66.89
CA LYS A 418 1.71 -38.40 -67.79
C LYS A 418 1.57 -39.04 -69.17
N GLN A 419 1.39 -38.25 -70.23
CA GLN A 419 1.52 -38.77 -71.59
C GLN A 419 2.99 -39.15 -71.82
N LEU A 420 3.28 -40.45 -71.80
CA LEU A 420 4.56 -41.04 -72.19
C LEU A 420 4.47 -41.47 -73.65
N LYS A 421 5.60 -41.38 -74.35
CA LYS A 421 5.70 -41.74 -75.77
C LYS A 421 6.09 -43.20 -75.92
N ASP A 422 5.62 -43.84 -76.98
CA ASP A 422 6.16 -45.12 -77.45
C ASP A 422 7.68 -44.95 -77.70
N GLY A 423 8.50 -45.63 -76.89
CA GLY A 423 9.96 -45.45 -76.86
C GLY A 423 10.55 -44.76 -75.62
N ASP A 424 9.74 -44.09 -74.78
CA ASP A 424 10.22 -43.52 -73.50
C ASP A 424 10.74 -44.62 -72.56
N MET A 425 11.74 -44.31 -71.71
CA MET A 425 12.29 -45.23 -70.72
C MET A 425 11.75 -44.99 -69.30
N VAL A 426 11.69 -46.04 -68.49
CA VAL A 426 11.21 -45.99 -67.09
C VAL A 426 11.85 -44.86 -66.25
N LYS A 427 13.13 -44.54 -66.43
CA LYS A 427 13.81 -43.41 -65.75
C LYS A 427 13.21 -42.02 -66.04
N GLU A 428 12.47 -41.84 -67.15
CA GLU A 428 11.83 -40.57 -67.53
C GLU A 428 10.46 -40.35 -66.83
N ILE A 429 10.07 -41.27 -65.95
CA ILE A 429 8.88 -41.22 -65.07
C ILE A 429 9.06 -40.22 -63.90
N ALA A 430 10.26 -39.66 -63.67
CA ALA A 430 10.67 -38.81 -62.53
C ALA A 430 9.73 -37.64 -62.09
N PHE A 431 8.72 -37.27 -62.88
CA PHE A 431 7.61 -36.42 -62.42
C PHE A 431 6.76 -37.07 -61.32
N VAL A 432 6.60 -38.39 -61.34
CA VAL A 432 5.83 -39.21 -60.38
C VAL A 432 6.39 -39.13 -58.96
N GLU A 433 7.71 -39.07 -58.83
CA GLU A 433 8.44 -39.07 -57.55
C GLU A 433 8.03 -37.91 -56.63
N LYS A 434 7.52 -36.81 -57.20
CA LYS A 434 7.05 -35.63 -56.46
C LYS A 434 5.59 -35.74 -55.98
N LYS A 435 4.85 -36.76 -56.43
CA LYS A 435 3.44 -37.01 -56.08
C LYS A 435 3.26 -38.17 -55.11
N ILE A 436 4.11 -39.21 -55.21
CA ILE A 436 4.11 -40.33 -54.27
C ILE A 436 4.47 -39.80 -52.87
N ASN A 437 3.68 -40.14 -51.85
CA ASN A 437 3.93 -39.74 -50.47
C ASN A 437 3.96 -40.94 -49.54
N PHE A 438 5.07 -41.07 -48.80
CA PHE A 438 5.27 -42.12 -47.80
C PHE A 438 5.05 -41.57 -46.38
N VAL A 439 4.52 -42.42 -45.50
CA VAL A 439 4.27 -42.10 -44.09
C VAL A 439 4.63 -43.26 -43.16
N ASN A 440 4.75 -42.96 -41.88
CA ASN A 440 4.80 -43.95 -40.80
C ASN A 440 3.38 -44.36 -40.36
N GLU A 441 3.27 -45.23 -39.35
CA GLU A 441 1.98 -45.69 -38.78
C GLU A 441 1.10 -44.52 -38.29
N ASP A 442 1.71 -43.45 -37.77
CA ASP A 442 1.02 -42.23 -37.28
C ASP A 442 0.60 -41.26 -38.40
N GLY A 443 0.99 -41.52 -39.66
CA GLY A 443 0.72 -40.66 -40.79
C GLY A 443 1.61 -39.41 -40.91
N GLU A 444 2.68 -39.29 -40.10
CA GLU A 444 3.77 -38.32 -40.30
C GLU A 444 4.56 -38.69 -41.58
N LYS A 445 5.02 -37.69 -42.36
CA LYS A 445 5.70 -37.94 -43.65
C LYS A 445 7.11 -38.52 -43.46
N VAL A 446 7.40 -39.60 -44.18
CA VAL A 446 8.74 -40.17 -44.34
C VAL A 446 9.37 -39.61 -45.62
N ASN A 447 10.59 -39.10 -45.52
CA ASN A 447 11.40 -38.68 -46.66
C ASN A 447 12.32 -39.82 -47.13
N GLY A 448 12.70 -39.80 -48.40
CA GLY A 448 13.49 -40.84 -49.05
C GLY A 448 13.56 -40.63 -50.55
N THR A 449 14.34 -41.46 -51.23
CA THR A 449 14.45 -41.50 -52.69
C THR A 449 13.70 -42.70 -53.26
N ILE A 450 13.31 -42.62 -54.53
CA ILE A 450 12.75 -43.75 -55.28
C ILE A 450 13.82 -44.27 -56.23
N GLN A 451 13.98 -45.59 -56.28
CA GLN A 451 14.76 -46.29 -57.29
C GLN A 451 13.82 -47.17 -58.11
N TRP A 452 13.90 -47.07 -59.43
CA TRP A 452 13.12 -47.89 -60.36
C TRP A 452 13.87 -49.21 -60.61
N GLU A 453 13.17 -50.36 -60.59
CA GLU A 453 13.84 -51.68 -60.72
C GLU A 453 14.49 -51.87 -62.10
N GLU A 454 13.83 -51.39 -63.17
CA GLU A 454 14.29 -51.56 -64.57
C GLU A 454 14.39 -50.19 -65.28
N PRO A 455 15.31 -49.29 -64.88
CA PRO A 455 15.27 -47.87 -65.27
C PRO A 455 15.48 -47.60 -66.77
N ASN A 456 16.07 -48.56 -67.50
CA ASN A 456 16.27 -48.48 -68.95
C ASN A 456 15.26 -49.32 -69.75
N LYS A 457 14.22 -49.88 -69.12
CA LYS A 457 13.14 -50.56 -69.84
C LYS A 457 12.42 -49.57 -70.74
N ILE A 458 12.34 -49.87 -72.03
CA ILE A 458 11.55 -49.13 -73.01
C ILE A 458 10.07 -49.43 -72.77
N LEU A 459 9.24 -48.40 -72.81
CA LEU A 459 7.81 -48.49 -72.61
C LEU A 459 7.08 -48.49 -73.97
N THR A 460 6.31 -49.55 -74.23
CA THR A 460 5.43 -49.67 -75.41
C THR A 460 4.04 -49.08 -75.17
N GLU A 461 3.36 -48.69 -76.25
CA GLU A 461 1.95 -48.27 -76.26
C GLU A 461 1.01 -49.14 -75.38
N GLY A 462 0.11 -48.49 -74.66
CA GLY A 462 -0.89 -49.13 -73.78
C GLY A 462 -0.62 -48.95 -72.28
N LYS A 463 -1.32 -49.75 -71.46
CA LYS A 463 -1.17 -49.78 -69.99
C LYS A 463 -0.02 -50.71 -69.58
N GLN A 464 0.82 -50.25 -68.67
CA GLN A 464 1.92 -51.06 -68.10
C GLN A 464 2.04 -50.87 -66.58
N GLN A 465 2.57 -51.87 -65.90
CA GLN A 465 2.97 -51.78 -64.49
C GLN A 465 4.49 -51.61 -64.38
N VAL A 466 4.91 -50.64 -63.58
CA VAL A 466 6.32 -50.32 -63.32
C VAL A 466 6.59 -50.42 -61.82
N LYS A 467 7.62 -51.17 -61.45
CA LYS A 467 8.03 -51.38 -60.06
C LYS A 467 9.09 -50.37 -59.61
N TYR A 468 9.06 -50.09 -58.31
CA TYR A 468 10.03 -49.22 -57.66
C TYR A 468 10.29 -49.65 -56.21
N ILE A 469 11.45 -49.24 -55.69
CA ILE A 469 11.87 -49.36 -54.29
C ILE A 469 12.01 -47.95 -53.73
N PHE A 470 11.25 -47.62 -52.69
CA PHE A 470 11.46 -46.42 -51.90
C PHE A 470 12.49 -46.70 -50.80
N ILE A 471 13.55 -45.88 -50.77
CA ILE A 471 14.65 -45.94 -49.81
C ILE A 471 14.54 -44.71 -48.89
N PRO A 472 14.14 -44.89 -47.63
CA PRO A 472 14.05 -43.79 -46.66
C PRO A 472 15.39 -43.08 -46.43
N GLU A 473 15.35 -41.75 -46.24
CA GLU A 473 16.52 -40.97 -45.78
C GLU A 473 16.97 -41.41 -44.39
N ASN A 474 16.03 -41.77 -43.51
CA ASN A 474 16.32 -42.33 -42.21
C ASN A 474 16.36 -43.88 -42.28
N LYS A 475 17.55 -44.45 -42.11
CA LYS A 475 17.84 -45.89 -42.08
C LYS A 475 17.10 -46.67 -40.98
N ASP A 476 16.52 -45.98 -40.02
CA ASP A 476 15.63 -46.59 -39.01
C ASP A 476 14.32 -47.14 -39.62
N TYR A 477 13.97 -46.71 -40.83
CA TYR A 477 12.83 -47.21 -41.60
C TYR A 477 13.25 -48.28 -42.61
N GLN A 478 12.43 -49.32 -42.76
CA GLN A 478 12.58 -50.33 -43.80
C GLN A 478 12.12 -49.79 -45.17
N SER A 479 12.78 -50.24 -46.24
CA SER A 479 12.46 -49.88 -47.63
C SER A 479 11.07 -50.39 -48.04
N TYR A 480 10.36 -49.61 -48.86
CA TYR A 480 9.03 -49.98 -49.36
C TYR A 480 9.08 -50.32 -50.85
N ASN A 481 8.76 -51.56 -51.20
CA ASN A 481 8.63 -52.00 -52.59
C ASN A 481 7.20 -51.72 -53.07
N GLY A 482 7.04 -51.12 -54.25
CA GLY A 482 5.74 -50.75 -54.78
C GLY A 482 5.65 -50.81 -56.30
N THR A 483 4.42 -50.73 -56.80
CA THR A 483 4.11 -50.77 -58.24
C THR A 483 3.17 -49.62 -58.58
N ILE A 484 3.38 -49.00 -59.74
CA ILE A 484 2.48 -47.98 -60.32
C ILE A 484 2.04 -48.39 -61.72
N GLU A 485 0.80 -48.08 -62.09
CA GLU A 485 0.31 -48.21 -63.47
C GLU A 485 0.61 -46.92 -64.25
N VAL A 486 1.16 -47.07 -65.46
CA VAL A 486 1.41 -45.99 -66.42
C VAL A 486 0.69 -46.27 -67.74
N LEU A 487 0.46 -45.21 -68.54
CA LEU A 487 -0.20 -45.27 -69.84
C LEU A 487 0.67 -44.57 -70.90
N VAL A 488 0.89 -45.24 -72.03
CA VAL A 488 1.82 -44.85 -73.10
C VAL A 488 1.08 -44.71 -74.43
N ASN A 489 1.39 -43.66 -75.20
CA ASN A 489 0.70 -43.29 -76.43
C ASN A 489 1.68 -43.16 -77.62
N LYS A 490 1.19 -43.37 -78.85
CA LYS A 490 1.85 -42.89 -80.09
C LYS A 490 1.78 -41.35 -80.21
N GLU A 491 2.88 -40.71 -80.64
CA GLU A 491 2.99 -39.26 -80.96
C GLU A 491 3.36 -39.08 -82.47
N ALA A 492 3.88 -38.00 -83.08
CA ALA A 492 4.54 -36.73 -82.72
C ALA A 492 4.38 -35.73 -83.93
N PRO A 493 5.11 -34.59 -84.07
CA PRO A 493 5.72 -33.67 -83.08
C PRO A 493 5.39 -32.16 -83.35
N LYS A 494 5.82 -31.24 -82.46
CA LYS A 494 6.41 -29.94 -82.87
C LYS A 494 7.24 -29.26 -81.77
N ILE A 495 7.96 -28.20 -82.12
CA ILE A 495 9.21 -27.73 -81.49
C ILE A 495 9.03 -26.36 -80.81
N GLU A 496 9.68 -26.14 -79.66
CA GLU A 496 10.41 -24.89 -79.37
C GLU A 496 11.48 -25.10 -78.28
N GLU A 497 12.69 -24.55 -78.48
CA GLU A 497 13.79 -24.63 -77.51
C GLU A 497 13.73 -23.50 -76.48
N ILE A 498 13.80 -23.82 -75.18
CA ILE A 498 14.21 -22.85 -74.14
C ILE A 498 15.28 -23.50 -73.25
N LYS A 499 16.49 -22.95 -73.35
CA LYS A 499 17.68 -23.35 -72.59
C LYS A 499 17.54 -22.92 -71.11
N PRO A 500 17.56 -23.84 -70.12
CA PRO A 500 17.62 -23.45 -68.72
C PRO A 500 19.07 -23.16 -68.30
N GLU A 501 19.31 -22.02 -67.66
CA GLU A 501 20.58 -21.77 -66.96
C GLU A 501 20.74 -22.74 -65.77
N PRO A 502 21.98 -23.14 -65.40
CA PRO A 502 22.20 -24.05 -64.29
C PRO A 502 21.76 -23.44 -62.95
N ILE A 503 20.81 -24.10 -62.29
CA ILE A 503 20.37 -23.73 -60.94
C ILE A 503 21.56 -23.81 -59.97
N LYS A 504 22.06 -22.66 -59.52
CA LYS A 504 23.05 -22.60 -58.45
C LYS A 504 22.45 -23.20 -57.18
N VAL A 505 23.01 -24.33 -56.76
CA VAL A 505 22.76 -24.89 -55.42
C VAL A 505 23.18 -23.84 -54.40
N ILE A 506 22.19 -23.21 -53.76
CA ILE A 506 22.44 -22.38 -52.58
C ILE A 506 22.84 -23.34 -51.46
N LYS A 507 24.14 -23.52 -51.26
CA LYS A 507 24.67 -24.00 -49.99
C LYS A 507 24.07 -23.12 -48.90
N VAL A 508 23.30 -23.72 -47.98
CA VAL A 508 22.76 -23.01 -46.81
C VAL A 508 23.95 -22.64 -45.94
N LYS A 509 24.44 -21.41 -46.10
CA LYS A 509 25.45 -20.84 -45.21
C LYS A 509 24.85 -20.62 -43.82
N ASP A 510 25.71 -20.68 -42.81
CA ASP A 510 25.47 -20.11 -41.48
C ASP A 510 25.42 -18.56 -41.50
N GLU A 511 24.44 -18.01 -42.22
CA GLU A 511 24.10 -16.58 -42.18
C GLU A 511 22.83 -16.35 -41.35
N ASN A 512 22.92 -16.62 -40.05
CA ASN A 512 22.07 -16.02 -38.99
C ASN A 512 22.28 -14.48 -38.85
N ASN A 513 22.74 -13.83 -39.93
CA ASN A 513 23.11 -12.42 -40.02
C ASN A 513 21.98 -11.62 -40.65
N VAL A 514 21.00 -11.24 -39.83
CA VAL A 514 20.02 -10.22 -40.21
C VAL A 514 20.70 -8.86 -40.40
N LYS A 515 20.17 -8.01 -41.30
CA LYS A 515 20.76 -6.70 -41.63
C LYS A 515 19.82 -5.56 -41.25
N VAL A 516 20.36 -4.43 -40.79
CA VAL A 516 19.55 -3.21 -40.60
C VAL A 516 18.93 -2.81 -41.94
N ASN A 517 17.70 -2.31 -41.91
CA ASN A 517 16.82 -2.08 -43.06
C ASN A 517 16.23 -3.33 -43.76
N GLN A 518 16.66 -4.56 -43.44
CA GLN A 518 16.02 -5.77 -43.97
C GLN A 518 14.52 -5.80 -43.62
N THR A 519 13.69 -6.20 -44.59
CA THR A 519 12.24 -6.34 -44.43
C THR A 519 11.79 -7.79 -44.51
N THR A 520 10.74 -8.14 -43.77
CA THR A 520 10.04 -9.42 -43.89
C THR A 520 8.52 -9.22 -43.79
N ILE A 521 7.75 -10.18 -44.32
CA ILE A 521 6.29 -10.19 -44.24
C ILE A 521 5.85 -11.49 -43.58
N THR A 522 5.14 -11.40 -42.45
CA THR A 522 4.48 -12.56 -41.83
C THR A 522 3.10 -12.17 -41.29
N ASN A 523 2.14 -13.08 -41.41
CA ASN A 523 0.73 -12.91 -41.00
C ASN A 523 0.00 -11.65 -41.55
N GLY A 524 0.50 -11.07 -42.64
CA GLY A 524 -0.02 -9.82 -43.22
C GLY A 524 0.52 -8.55 -42.56
N ILE A 525 1.70 -8.64 -41.92
CA ILE A 525 2.40 -7.53 -41.28
C ILE A 525 3.79 -7.44 -41.92
N THR A 526 4.16 -6.26 -42.45
CA THR A 526 5.51 -5.99 -42.97
C THR A 526 6.35 -5.35 -41.89
N TYR A 527 7.42 -6.04 -41.49
CA TYR A 527 8.39 -5.58 -40.51
C TYR A 527 9.66 -5.09 -41.21
N LYS A 528 10.33 -4.10 -40.63
CA LYS A 528 11.65 -3.61 -41.05
C LYS A 528 12.59 -3.55 -39.85
N ILE A 529 13.78 -4.14 -39.94
CA ILE A 529 14.78 -4.11 -38.87
C ILE A 529 15.34 -2.69 -38.71
N THR A 530 15.30 -2.19 -37.48
CA THR A 530 15.75 -0.83 -37.11
C THR A 530 17.10 -0.82 -36.41
N LYS A 531 17.37 -1.83 -35.59
CA LYS A 531 18.58 -1.97 -34.79
C LYS A 531 18.90 -3.46 -34.62
N ILE A 532 20.15 -3.85 -34.80
CA ILE A 532 20.66 -5.14 -34.30
C ILE A 532 21.16 -4.88 -32.88
N VAL A 533 20.80 -5.75 -31.95
CA VAL A 533 21.20 -5.62 -30.52
C VAL A 533 22.35 -6.57 -30.22
N ASN A 534 22.29 -7.81 -30.72
CA ASN A 534 23.39 -8.79 -30.72
C ASN A 534 23.07 -9.91 -31.72
N LYS A 535 23.96 -10.92 -31.85
CA LYS A 535 23.79 -12.08 -32.75
C LYS A 535 22.46 -12.84 -32.59
N LYS A 536 21.75 -12.72 -31.46
CA LYS A 536 20.47 -13.39 -31.18
C LYS A 536 19.27 -12.43 -31.09
N ASN A 537 19.47 -11.10 -31.06
CA ASN A 537 18.41 -10.12 -30.78
C ASN A 537 18.47 -8.88 -31.68
N ALA A 538 17.32 -8.38 -32.09
CA ALA A 538 17.16 -7.15 -32.88
C ALA A 538 15.87 -6.40 -32.52
N GLU A 539 15.67 -5.21 -33.08
CA GLU A 539 14.42 -4.45 -33.04
C GLU A 539 13.83 -4.27 -34.44
N VAL A 540 12.50 -4.30 -34.54
CA VAL A 540 11.73 -4.11 -35.78
C VAL A 540 10.60 -3.11 -35.62
N LYS A 541 10.36 -2.33 -36.68
CA LYS A 541 9.18 -1.48 -36.85
C LYS A 541 8.24 -2.02 -37.91
N ILE A 542 6.93 -1.83 -37.72
CA ILE A 542 5.91 -2.23 -38.68
C ILE A 542 5.71 -1.12 -39.70
N THR A 543 6.08 -1.37 -40.96
CA THR A 543 5.99 -0.41 -42.06
C THR A 543 4.66 -0.47 -42.80
N ASN A 544 4.04 -1.64 -42.88
CA ASN A 544 2.78 -1.87 -43.59
C ASN A 544 1.96 -3.00 -42.94
N LEU A 545 0.64 -2.94 -43.13
CA LEU A 545 -0.34 -3.90 -42.63
C LEU A 545 -1.33 -4.23 -43.75
N ASP A 546 -1.67 -5.52 -43.90
CA ASP A 546 -2.52 -6.00 -44.98
C ASP A 546 -3.96 -5.45 -44.87
N LYS A 547 -4.32 -4.61 -45.85
CA LYS A 547 -5.63 -3.96 -45.99
C LYS A 547 -6.77 -4.95 -46.26
N LYS A 548 -6.46 -6.22 -46.61
CA LYS A 548 -7.45 -7.30 -46.77
C LYS A 548 -7.89 -7.91 -45.44
N LYS A 549 -7.05 -7.88 -44.38
CA LYS A 549 -7.34 -8.51 -43.07
C LYS A 549 -8.50 -7.85 -42.33
N THR A 550 -9.31 -8.68 -41.67
CA THR A 550 -10.41 -8.25 -40.78
C THR A 550 -10.00 -8.18 -39.30
N SER A 551 -8.98 -8.94 -38.91
CA SER A 551 -8.35 -8.89 -37.58
C SER A 551 -6.83 -8.98 -37.73
N ILE A 552 -6.10 -8.22 -36.92
CA ILE A 552 -4.62 -8.21 -36.90
C ILE A 552 -4.14 -8.36 -35.45
N ILE A 553 -3.11 -9.17 -35.23
CA ILE A 553 -2.41 -9.30 -33.94
C ILE A 553 -0.95 -8.95 -34.19
N ILE A 554 -0.51 -7.84 -33.62
CA ILE A 554 0.90 -7.46 -33.56
C ILE A 554 1.50 -8.16 -32.33
N PRO A 555 2.47 -9.06 -32.50
CA PRO A 555 3.08 -9.79 -31.40
C PRO A 555 4.09 -8.92 -30.63
N ASP A 556 4.59 -9.45 -29.52
CA ASP A 556 5.66 -8.84 -28.73
C ASP A 556 7.01 -8.91 -29.45
N TYR A 557 7.26 -10.06 -30.09
CA TYR A 557 8.48 -10.43 -30.82
C TYR A 557 8.11 -11.22 -32.09
N ILE A 558 9.01 -11.26 -33.06
CA ILE A 558 9.01 -12.21 -34.18
C ILE A 558 10.41 -12.84 -34.32
N MET A 559 10.54 -13.93 -35.07
CA MET A 559 11.83 -14.49 -35.48
C MET A 559 12.12 -14.10 -36.94
N ILE A 560 13.37 -13.72 -37.23
CA ILE A 560 13.88 -13.50 -38.59
C ILE A 560 15.26 -14.18 -38.64
N ASN A 561 15.43 -15.20 -39.48
CA ASN A 561 16.69 -15.95 -39.64
C ASN A 561 17.35 -16.30 -38.29
N GLY A 562 16.60 -16.96 -37.38
CA GLY A 562 17.07 -17.30 -36.03
C GLY A 562 17.10 -16.14 -35.02
N VAL A 563 17.03 -14.88 -35.45
CA VAL A 563 17.17 -13.69 -34.58
C VAL A 563 15.82 -13.23 -34.01
N LYS A 564 15.78 -13.03 -32.68
CA LYS A 564 14.61 -12.58 -31.91
C LYS A 564 14.41 -11.07 -32.04
N CYS A 565 13.42 -10.68 -32.82
CA CYS A 565 13.16 -9.29 -33.20
C CYS A 565 12.02 -8.67 -32.37
N LYS A 566 12.34 -7.71 -31.52
CA LYS A 566 11.42 -6.96 -30.66
C LYS A 566 10.59 -5.95 -31.46
N VAL A 567 9.26 -5.98 -31.36
CA VAL A 567 8.38 -5.07 -32.12
C VAL A 567 8.21 -3.73 -31.38
N THR A 568 8.79 -2.64 -31.88
CA THR A 568 8.92 -1.38 -31.13
C THR A 568 8.04 -0.22 -31.64
N SER A 569 7.74 -0.12 -32.93
CA SER A 569 6.83 0.92 -33.47
C SER A 569 5.89 0.44 -34.59
N ILE A 570 4.81 1.19 -34.79
CA ILE A 570 3.92 1.13 -35.95
C ILE A 570 4.06 2.43 -36.71
N GLU A 571 4.46 2.37 -37.97
CA GLU A 571 4.93 3.52 -38.74
C GLU A 571 3.82 4.40 -39.35
N LYS A 572 4.25 5.57 -39.84
CA LYS A 572 3.41 6.56 -40.48
C LYS A 572 2.64 5.92 -41.66
N LYS A 573 1.31 6.05 -41.67
CA LYS A 573 0.41 5.44 -42.67
C LYS A 573 0.38 3.88 -42.75
N ALA A 574 0.91 3.12 -41.77
CA ALA A 574 1.04 1.65 -41.87
C ALA A 574 -0.24 0.87 -42.26
N LEU A 575 -1.44 1.36 -41.94
CA LEU A 575 -2.72 0.84 -42.45
C LEU A 575 -3.64 1.96 -42.99
N TYR A 576 -3.08 2.90 -43.74
CA TYR A 576 -3.85 4.04 -44.26
C TYR A 576 -5.02 3.59 -45.17
N LYS A 577 -6.23 4.07 -44.85
CA LYS A 577 -7.52 3.71 -45.47
C LYS A 577 -7.82 2.18 -45.48
N GLY A 578 -7.35 1.42 -44.49
CA GLY A 578 -7.63 -0.02 -44.35
C GLY A 578 -9.09 -0.35 -44.01
N LYS A 579 -9.98 -0.33 -45.01
CA LYS A 579 -11.44 -0.45 -44.83
C LYS A 579 -11.91 -1.79 -44.24
N LYS A 580 -11.20 -2.92 -44.42
CA LYS A 580 -11.66 -4.25 -43.95
C LYS A 580 -11.38 -4.54 -42.46
N LEU A 581 -10.43 -3.84 -41.83
CA LEU A 581 -10.05 -4.13 -40.44
C LEU A 581 -11.19 -3.82 -39.46
N LYS A 582 -11.53 -4.80 -38.61
CA LYS A 582 -12.54 -4.72 -37.54
C LYS A 582 -11.92 -4.69 -36.14
N LYS A 583 -10.80 -5.42 -35.93
CA LYS A 583 -10.11 -5.60 -34.63
C LYS A 583 -8.59 -5.53 -34.79
N ILE A 584 -7.88 -4.91 -33.84
CA ILE A 584 -6.42 -5.05 -33.73
C ILE A 584 -5.97 -5.27 -32.28
N THR A 585 -4.98 -6.13 -32.08
CA THR A 585 -4.22 -6.28 -30.84
C THR A 585 -2.80 -5.77 -31.06
N ILE A 586 -2.27 -4.97 -30.12
CA ILE A 586 -0.92 -4.39 -30.14
C ILE A 586 -0.11 -4.98 -28.99
N GLY A 587 1.03 -5.63 -29.29
CA GLY A 587 1.91 -6.32 -28.35
C GLY A 587 2.56 -5.43 -27.28
N LYS A 588 3.18 -6.06 -26.26
CA LYS A 588 3.66 -5.38 -25.05
C LYS A 588 4.86 -4.45 -25.26
N ASN A 589 5.61 -4.65 -26.34
CA ASN A 589 6.85 -3.94 -26.63
C ASN A 589 6.68 -2.65 -27.44
N VAL A 590 5.48 -2.36 -27.94
CA VAL A 590 5.25 -1.22 -28.85
C VAL A 590 5.25 0.10 -28.08
N GLN A 591 6.26 0.93 -28.35
CA GLN A 591 6.47 2.24 -27.73
C GLN A 591 5.81 3.39 -28.51
N ILE A 592 5.65 3.24 -29.83
CA ILE A 592 5.16 4.33 -30.71
C ILE A 592 4.10 3.81 -31.69
N ILE A 593 2.96 4.50 -31.76
CA ILE A 593 1.99 4.42 -32.86
C ILE A 593 2.08 5.75 -33.61
N ALA A 594 2.64 5.75 -34.82
CA ALA A 594 2.98 6.98 -35.53
C ALA A 594 1.79 7.64 -36.26
N ASP A 595 2.07 8.80 -36.85
CA ASP A 595 1.10 9.66 -37.53
C ASP A 595 0.29 8.92 -38.60
N ASN A 596 -1.03 9.06 -38.56
CA ASN A 596 -1.98 8.46 -39.50
C ASN A 596 -1.94 6.91 -39.58
N ALA A 597 -1.32 6.18 -38.63
CA ALA A 597 -1.13 4.73 -38.68
C ALA A 597 -2.40 3.93 -39.06
N PHE A 598 -3.57 4.27 -38.48
CA PHE A 598 -4.87 3.66 -38.76
C PHE A 598 -5.90 4.65 -39.35
N ASN A 599 -5.42 5.75 -39.96
CA ASN A 599 -6.31 6.81 -40.46
C ASN A 599 -7.18 6.28 -41.62
N GLY A 600 -8.50 6.37 -41.45
CA GLY A 600 -9.50 5.92 -42.43
C GLY A 600 -9.90 4.44 -42.31
N CYS A 601 -9.49 3.71 -41.26
CA CYS A 601 -9.95 2.35 -40.99
C CYS A 601 -11.40 2.33 -40.46
N LYS A 602 -12.37 2.73 -41.29
CA LYS A 602 -13.78 3.00 -40.91
C LYS A 602 -14.46 1.90 -40.09
N ASN A 603 -14.10 0.63 -40.31
CA ASN A 603 -14.68 -0.53 -39.63
C ASN A 603 -13.97 -0.93 -38.33
N LEU A 604 -12.85 -0.31 -37.97
CA LEU A 604 -12.06 -0.66 -36.78
C LEU A 604 -12.84 -0.27 -35.51
N LYS A 605 -13.45 -1.29 -34.88
CA LYS A 605 -14.31 -1.18 -33.70
C LYS A 605 -13.59 -1.50 -32.39
N SER A 606 -12.56 -2.35 -32.44
CA SER A 606 -11.87 -2.86 -31.24
C SER A 606 -10.35 -2.74 -31.37
N ILE A 607 -9.73 -2.03 -30.44
CA ILE A 607 -8.28 -1.86 -30.33
C ILE A 607 -7.88 -2.35 -28.93
N THR A 608 -7.01 -3.36 -28.85
CA THR A 608 -6.44 -3.84 -27.58
C THR A 608 -4.96 -3.50 -27.54
N ILE A 609 -4.52 -2.75 -26.54
CA ILE A 609 -3.11 -2.40 -26.34
C ILE A 609 -2.60 -3.18 -25.13
N LYS A 610 -1.69 -4.14 -25.36
CA LYS A 610 -0.95 -4.84 -24.29
C LYS A 610 0.27 -4.06 -23.81
N SER A 611 0.77 -3.09 -24.59
CA SER A 611 1.93 -2.27 -24.23
C SER A 611 1.74 -1.57 -22.88
N THR A 612 2.70 -1.80 -21.98
CA THR A 612 2.88 -1.06 -20.72
C THR A 612 3.87 0.10 -20.87
N ILE A 613 4.46 0.29 -22.06
CA ILE A 613 5.54 1.25 -22.35
C ILE A 613 5.22 2.16 -23.55
N LEU A 614 3.94 2.40 -23.85
CA LEU A 614 3.51 3.23 -24.98
C LEU A 614 3.77 4.71 -24.70
N LYS A 615 4.83 5.26 -25.31
CA LYS A 615 5.28 6.65 -25.15
C LYS A 615 4.51 7.64 -26.02
N LYS A 616 4.08 7.24 -27.24
CA LYS A 616 3.53 8.19 -28.23
C LYS A 616 2.42 7.58 -29.11
N VAL A 617 1.36 8.37 -29.31
CA VAL A 617 0.33 8.16 -30.33
C VAL A 617 0.30 9.40 -31.24
N GLY A 618 0.46 9.21 -32.55
CA GLY A 618 0.71 10.28 -33.52
C GLY A 618 -0.51 11.09 -33.96
N LYS A 619 -0.25 12.20 -34.66
CA LYS A 619 -1.28 13.08 -35.24
C LYS A 619 -2.15 12.27 -36.19
N ASN A 620 -3.47 12.38 -36.02
CA ASN A 620 -4.47 11.61 -36.76
C ASN A 620 -4.31 10.07 -36.73
N ALA A 621 -3.52 9.48 -35.83
CA ALA A 621 -3.23 8.03 -35.81
C ALA A 621 -4.48 7.14 -35.84
N ILE A 622 -5.59 7.57 -35.24
CA ILE A 622 -6.90 6.88 -35.26
C ILE A 622 -8.02 7.75 -35.87
N LYS A 623 -7.70 8.76 -36.69
CA LYS A 623 -8.72 9.60 -37.35
C LYS A 623 -9.56 8.74 -38.30
N GLY A 624 -10.89 8.80 -38.17
CA GLY A 624 -11.79 8.11 -39.09
C GLY A 624 -11.92 6.58 -38.88
N ILE A 625 -11.57 6.07 -37.70
CA ILE A 625 -12.03 4.74 -37.25
C ILE A 625 -13.53 4.77 -36.86
N HIS A 626 -14.09 3.62 -36.46
CA HIS A 626 -15.52 3.51 -36.16
C HIS A 626 -15.99 4.48 -35.05
N LYS A 627 -17.17 5.11 -35.23
CA LYS A 627 -17.66 6.17 -34.32
C LYS A 627 -17.81 5.75 -32.85
N LYS A 628 -18.18 4.49 -32.59
CA LYS A 628 -18.28 3.87 -31.25
C LYS A 628 -17.10 2.89 -30.96
N ALA A 629 -15.88 3.19 -31.42
CA ALA A 629 -14.73 2.31 -31.18
C ALA A 629 -14.38 2.19 -29.70
N THR A 630 -13.89 1.02 -29.28
CA THR A 630 -13.38 0.75 -27.92
C THR A 630 -11.88 0.48 -27.95
N ILE A 631 -11.14 1.15 -27.07
CA ILE A 631 -9.70 0.98 -26.86
C ILE A 631 -9.49 0.37 -25.46
N LYS A 632 -9.07 -0.90 -25.39
CA LYS A 632 -8.63 -1.53 -24.14
C LYS A 632 -7.15 -1.23 -23.90
N VAL A 633 -6.79 -0.84 -22.68
CA VAL A 633 -5.42 -0.52 -22.24
C VAL A 633 -5.15 -1.16 -20.87
N PRO A 634 -3.90 -1.43 -20.46
CA PRO A 634 -3.63 -2.14 -19.21
C PRO A 634 -4.12 -1.35 -17.99
N LYS A 635 -4.73 -2.03 -17.00
CA LYS A 635 -5.33 -1.43 -15.78
C LYS A 635 -4.43 -0.35 -15.13
N LYS A 636 -3.12 -0.63 -14.97
CA LYS A 636 -2.13 0.31 -14.41
C LYS A 636 -1.93 1.57 -15.28
N GLN A 637 -1.90 1.45 -16.62
CA GLN A 637 -1.65 2.58 -17.53
C GLN A 637 -2.89 3.38 -17.98
N TYR A 638 -4.08 3.06 -17.47
CA TYR A 638 -5.33 3.73 -17.85
C TYR A 638 -5.29 5.26 -17.67
N LYS A 639 -4.75 5.76 -16.55
CA LYS A 639 -4.62 7.21 -16.28
C LYS A 639 -3.72 7.90 -17.32
N GLN A 640 -2.58 7.29 -17.66
CA GLN A 640 -1.60 7.84 -18.61
C GLN A 640 -2.13 7.81 -20.06
N TYR A 641 -2.62 6.67 -20.54
CA TYR A 641 -3.00 6.52 -21.94
C TYR A 641 -4.28 7.30 -22.30
N LYS A 642 -5.14 7.61 -21.32
CA LYS A 642 -6.25 8.57 -21.50
C LYS A 642 -5.76 9.96 -21.93
N LYS A 643 -4.54 10.38 -21.54
CA LYS A 643 -3.92 11.64 -22.01
C LYS A 643 -3.40 11.52 -23.45
N LEU A 644 -2.88 10.35 -23.85
CA LEU A 644 -2.39 10.10 -25.22
C LEU A 644 -3.51 10.10 -26.28
N PHE A 645 -4.69 9.56 -25.93
CA PHE A 645 -5.84 9.48 -26.85
C PHE A 645 -6.68 10.77 -26.87
N SER A 646 -6.11 11.83 -27.43
CA SER A 646 -6.72 13.17 -27.52
C SER A 646 -7.32 13.51 -28.90
N LYS A 647 -7.99 14.67 -29.01
CA LYS A 647 -8.47 15.25 -30.30
C LYS A 647 -7.37 15.29 -31.37
N LYS A 648 -6.09 15.51 -30.98
CA LYS A 648 -4.93 15.56 -31.90
C LYS A 648 -4.64 14.21 -32.57
N THR A 649 -4.96 13.08 -31.93
CA THR A 649 -4.74 11.72 -32.50
C THR A 649 -5.94 11.20 -33.29
N GLY A 650 -7.07 11.91 -33.27
CA GLY A 650 -8.32 11.54 -33.94
C GLY A 650 -9.36 10.87 -33.03
N PHE A 651 -9.10 10.80 -31.72
CA PHE A 651 -10.07 10.32 -30.73
C PHE A 651 -11.32 11.23 -30.69
N LYS A 652 -12.51 10.65 -30.42
CA LYS A 652 -13.80 11.36 -30.33
C LYS A 652 -14.50 11.03 -29.01
N LYS A 653 -15.31 11.96 -28.47
CA LYS A 653 -16.14 11.76 -27.26
C LYS A 653 -17.00 10.48 -27.31
N SER A 654 -17.38 10.00 -28.50
CA SER A 654 -18.18 8.79 -28.72
C SER A 654 -17.40 7.47 -28.66
N MET A 655 -16.07 7.51 -28.55
CA MET A 655 -15.20 6.34 -28.38
C MET A 655 -14.98 6.07 -26.89
N LYS A 656 -14.82 4.80 -26.51
CA LYS A 656 -14.59 4.40 -25.10
C LYS A 656 -13.17 3.89 -24.89
N ILE A 657 -12.48 4.39 -23.88
CA ILE A 657 -11.26 3.76 -23.36
C ILE A 657 -11.68 2.87 -22.19
N LYS A 658 -11.18 1.65 -22.11
CA LYS A 658 -11.44 0.69 -21.03
C LYS A 658 -10.13 0.16 -20.44
N LYS A 659 -10.20 -0.23 -19.17
CA LYS A 659 -9.22 -1.11 -18.51
C LYS A 659 -9.29 -2.53 -19.12
#